data_AF-A0A9D3P7Z5-F1
#
_entry.id   AF-A0A9D3P7Z5-F1
#
_cell.length_a   1.000
_cell.length_b   1.000
_cell.length_c   1.000
_cell.angle_alpha   90.00
_cell.angle_beta   90.00
_cell.angle_gamma   90.00
#
_symmetry.space_group_name_H-M   'P 1'
#
loop_
_entity.id
_entity.type
_entity.pdbx_description
1 polymer ?
#
loop_
_entity_poly.entity_id
_entity_poly.type
_entity_poly.pdbx_seq_one_letter_code
_entity_poly.pdbx_strand_id
1 'polypeptide(L)'
;MDCSALEVDAVKFAKSAVLHDQKGKYNEAIFFYKEAAQALIYADMAGSKLDNIQGKVNEYLDRVQALLNAVQAQSNDPLKTKHQLELERSYFLVTQAFEEDEKGNSDEAIELYTQAVELCIQASNETSDQALQGKLKQLARQALDRAEGLKNALSKSQDKATSSNAKASAPVRQYQPLGPDFSLNDKPQPVRAVQSSEPQGQRYTQEEIQVLRKTSKINGIEYVPFMNVDLRERFAFPVPFSDKCGKLALSPKQMAIFSRWVRPDDICNNPTMIFTVSSFSIKQTVVSDCSFVASLAISAAYERRFNKKLITSVIYPQNRRGEPEYNPCGKYMVKLHINGVPRKVIIDDFLPVDRNGELLCSYSSNRNELWVSLIEKAYMKVMGGYDFPGSNSNIDLHALTGWIPERIAMHSDNQSFSKDDTFRMLNQRYHKGDVLITVATGVMTEEEGERWGLVPTHAYAVLDIREYKGKRFLQLKNPWSHLRWKGRYSEWDEKNWTPDLLKYLKFDPKTAQKFDNGVFWIIWEDLCQYYDVIYLSWNPALFRESTCIHSSWDGKQGPVKDVYSLANNPQYKLEVQCPQGGAAVWVLLTRHITDKDDFAQNREFITLVVYKNDGRKVYYPSDPPPYIDGIRINSPHYLTKIKLTSPGTHTFTLVVSQYEKQNTINYTLRVYSLCKFNFSKISSPFNHTKRLNGQWKGISAGGCSNYKDTHKHNPIYQFNLDKSGPLLIELRGSRQYSVGFEVLTVSTVGDTGTSGIQKKGSGDYRCGFCYMELDHVPAGIYNVIPTTFLPNQEGPFFLDFFSATPLRVSQLQ
;
A
#
# COMPACT_ATOMS: atom_id res chain seq x y z
N MET A 1 -12.56 -21.57 11.10
CA MET A 1 -13.86 -20.88 11.12
C MET A 1 -14.69 -21.49 12.22
N ASP A 2 -15.36 -20.66 13.02
CA ASP A 2 -16.33 -21.08 14.03
C ASP A 2 -17.56 -21.68 13.35
N CYS A 3 -18.00 -22.84 13.82
CA CYS A 3 -19.13 -23.57 13.26
C CYS A 3 -20.43 -22.78 13.40
N SER A 4 -20.67 -22.20 14.58
CA SER A 4 -21.91 -21.48 14.88
C SER A 4 -22.04 -20.20 14.04
N ALA A 5 -20.93 -19.50 13.76
CA ALA A 5 -20.95 -18.35 12.85
C ALA A 5 -21.33 -18.74 11.41
N LEU A 6 -20.84 -19.88 10.94
CA LEU A 6 -21.16 -20.39 9.60
C LEU A 6 -22.61 -20.88 9.48
N GLU A 7 -23.15 -21.48 10.54
CA GLU A 7 -24.57 -21.84 10.62
C GLU A 7 -25.45 -20.58 10.54
N VAL A 8 -25.09 -19.54 11.28
CA VAL A 8 -25.81 -18.25 11.25
C VAL A 8 -25.74 -17.61 9.87
N ASP A 9 -24.57 -17.61 9.23
CA ASP A 9 -24.40 -17.14 7.86
C ASP A 9 -25.24 -17.95 6.87
N ALA A 10 -25.23 -19.27 6.99
CA ALA A 10 -26.02 -20.15 6.14
C ALA A 10 -27.52 -19.87 6.26
N VAL A 11 -28.02 -19.67 7.48
CA VAL A 11 -29.42 -19.30 7.73
C VAL A 11 -29.71 -17.90 7.18
N LYS A 12 -28.80 -16.95 7.36
CA LYS A 12 -28.94 -15.58 6.85
C LYS A 12 -29.01 -15.58 5.32
N PHE A 13 -28.09 -16.26 4.65
CA PHE A 13 -28.09 -16.39 3.20
C PHE A 13 -29.31 -17.16 2.70
N ALA A 14 -29.72 -18.25 3.34
CA ALA A 14 -30.92 -18.98 2.96
C ALA A 14 -32.19 -18.13 3.08
N LYS A 15 -32.31 -17.34 4.16
CA LYS A 15 -33.42 -16.38 4.33
C LYS A 15 -33.41 -15.31 3.25
N SER A 16 -32.25 -14.73 2.96
CA SER A 16 -32.11 -13.78 1.85
C SER A 16 -32.46 -14.43 0.51
N ALA A 17 -32.00 -15.65 0.26
CA ALA A 17 -32.26 -16.39 -0.97
C ALA A 17 -33.77 -16.59 -1.19
N VAL A 18 -34.48 -17.10 -0.17
CA VAL A 18 -35.94 -17.29 -0.22
C VAL A 18 -36.66 -15.95 -0.42
N LEU A 19 -36.23 -14.89 0.28
CA LEU A 19 -36.82 -13.57 0.13
C LEU A 19 -36.67 -13.02 -1.30
N HIS A 20 -35.48 -13.19 -1.90
CA HIS A 20 -35.22 -12.75 -3.27
C HIS A 20 -35.97 -13.62 -4.29
N ASP A 21 -36.04 -14.93 -4.06
CA ASP A 21 -36.78 -15.89 -4.88
C ASP A 21 -38.28 -15.53 -4.92
N GLN A 22 -38.88 -15.30 -3.75
CA GLN A 22 -40.29 -14.87 -3.62
C GLN A 22 -40.56 -13.49 -4.27
N LYS A 23 -39.56 -12.60 -4.28
CA LYS A 23 -39.64 -11.29 -4.92
C LYS A 23 -39.36 -11.33 -6.44
N GLY A 24 -39.17 -12.52 -7.03
CA GLY A 24 -38.85 -12.66 -8.45
C GLY A 24 -37.44 -12.24 -8.84
N LYS A 25 -36.55 -11.97 -7.85
CA LYS A 25 -35.16 -11.54 -8.07
C LYS A 25 -34.25 -12.76 -8.18
N TYR A 26 -34.36 -13.48 -9.29
CA TYR A 26 -33.77 -14.81 -9.43
C TYR A 26 -32.24 -14.82 -9.46
N ASN A 27 -31.59 -13.81 -10.03
CA ASN A 27 -30.12 -13.71 -10.02
C ASN A 27 -29.55 -13.57 -8.60
N GLU A 28 -30.17 -12.72 -7.79
CA GLU A 28 -29.83 -12.51 -6.39
C GLU A 28 -30.17 -13.76 -5.56
N ALA A 29 -31.30 -14.41 -5.83
CA ALA A 29 -31.68 -15.66 -5.19
C ALA A 29 -30.66 -16.77 -5.48
N ILE A 30 -30.24 -16.95 -6.74
CA ILE A 30 -29.21 -17.91 -7.14
C ILE A 30 -27.92 -17.67 -6.35
N PHE A 31 -27.49 -16.41 -6.26
CA PHE A 31 -26.30 -16.04 -5.53
C PHE A 31 -26.39 -16.47 -4.06
N PHE A 32 -27.47 -16.07 -3.38
CA PHE A 32 -27.64 -16.37 -1.96
C PHE A 32 -27.89 -17.86 -1.70
N TYR A 33 -28.55 -18.60 -2.59
CA TYR A 33 -28.65 -20.05 -2.48
C TYR A 33 -27.29 -20.73 -2.62
N LYS A 34 -26.42 -20.26 -3.52
CA LYS A 34 -25.04 -20.75 -3.64
C LYS A 34 -24.22 -20.45 -2.38
N GLU A 35 -24.28 -19.22 -1.87
CA GLU A 35 -23.57 -18.86 -0.63
C GLU A 35 -24.16 -19.58 0.60
N ALA A 36 -25.47 -19.81 0.66
CA ALA A 36 -26.12 -20.58 1.72
C ALA A 36 -25.68 -22.04 1.68
N ALA A 37 -25.69 -22.66 0.49
CA ALA A 37 -25.19 -24.01 0.29
C ALA A 37 -23.72 -24.11 0.69
N GLN A 38 -22.90 -23.15 0.26
CA GLN A 38 -21.48 -23.11 0.57
C GLN A 38 -21.21 -22.87 2.07
N ALA A 39 -21.97 -21.99 2.73
CA ALA A 39 -21.89 -21.78 4.17
C ALA A 39 -22.34 -23.02 4.97
N LEU A 40 -23.41 -23.70 4.53
CA LEU A 40 -23.84 -24.98 5.11
C LEU A 40 -22.79 -26.07 4.95
N ILE A 41 -22.18 -26.20 3.76
CA ILE A 41 -21.06 -27.10 3.51
C ILE A 41 -19.93 -26.78 4.50
N TYR A 42 -19.56 -25.51 4.65
CA TYR A 42 -18.51 -25.12 5.58
C TYR A 42 -18.87 -25.33 7.06
N ALA A 43 -20.14 -25.19 7.43
CA ALA A 43 -20.68 -25.43 8.77
C ALA A 43 -20.66 -26.93 9.13
N ASP A 44 -21.17 -27.79 8.24
CA ASP A 44 -21.09 -29.25 8.36
C ASP A 44 -19.64 -29.69 8.55
N MET A 45 -18.78 -29.18 7.68
CA MET A 45 -17.34 -29.43 7.74
C MET A 45 -16.67 -28.82 8.98
N ALA A 46 -17.29 -27.83 9.66
CA ALA A 46 -16.82 -27.25 10.92
C ALA A 46 -17.26 -28.05 12.15
N GLY A 47 -17.99 -29.16 11.97
CA GLY A 47 -18.52 -29.97 13.06
C GLY A 47 -19.93 -29.55 13.51
N SER A 48 -20.72 -28.98 12.60
CA SER A 48 -22.12 -28.63 12.85
C SER A 48 -22.90 -29.85 13.30
N LYS A 49 -23.79 -29.64 14.27
CA LYS A 49 -24.74 -30.67 14.73
C LYS A 49 -26.10 -30.52 14.06
N LEU A 50 -26.23 -29.67 13.04
CA LEU A 50 -27.48 -29.55 12.30
C LEU A 50 -27.74 -30.85 11.54
N ASP A 51 -28.94 -31.40 11.69
CA ASP A 51 -29.33 -32.61 10.99
C ASP A 51 -29.62 -32.31 9.51
N ASN A 52 -29.31 -33.28 8.65
CA ASN A 52 -29.65 -33.25 7.21
C ASN A 52 -29.06 -32.07 6.40
N ILE A 53 -27.83 -31.62 6.73
CA ILE A 53 -27.16 -30.53 6.02
C ILE A 53 -26.98 -30.86 4.52
N GLN A 54 -26.55 -32.07 4.19
CA GLN A 54 -26.39 -32.51 2.79
C GLN A 54 -27.71 -32.45 2.00
N GLY A 55 -28.83 -32.81 2.61
CA GLY A 55 -30.14 -32.68 1.98
C GLY A 55 -30.47 -31.21 1.67
N LYS A 56 -30.20 -30.30 2.61
CA LYS A 56 -30.43 -28.86 2.42
C LYS A 56 -29.51 -28.23 1.38
N VAL A 57 -28.25 -28.67 1.31
CA VAL A 57 -27.29 -28.24 0.29
C VAL A 57 -27.79 -28.64 -1.10
N ASN A 58 -28.20 -29.90 -1.28
CA ASN A 58 -28.74 -30.37 -2.56
C ASN A 58 -30.02 -29.63 -2.94
N GLU A 59 -30.94 -29.39 -1.99
CA GLU A 59 -32.15 -28.60 -2.20
C GLU A 59 -31.84 -27.17 -2.73
N TYR A 60 -30.86 -26.49 -2.13
CA TYR A 60 -30.44 -25.16 -2.59
C TYR A 60 -29.78 -25.20 -3.97
N LEU A 61 -28.96 -26.21 -4.26
CA LEU A 61 -28.31 -26.36 -5.57
C LEU A 61 -29.31 -26.72 -6.68
N ASP A 62 -30.29 -27.57 -6.39
CA ASP A 62 -31.38 -27.90 -7.32
C ASP A 62 -32.25 -26.67 -7.59
N ARG A 63 -32.55 -25.87 -6.54
CA ARG A 63 -33.26 -24.60 -6.72
C ARG A 63 -32.44 -23.62 -7.54
N VAL A 64 -31.12 -23.54 -7.34
CA VAL A 64 -30.21 -22.75 -8.17
C VAL A 64 -30.30 -23.18 -9.63
N GLN A 65 -30.30 -24.47 -9.93
CA GLN A 65 -30.40 -24.95 -11.31
C GLN A 65 -31.75 -24.59 -11.94
N ALA A 66 -32.85 -24.73 -11.18
CA ALA A 66 -34.18 -24.33 -11.62
C ALA A 66 -34.27 -22.81 -11.89
N LEU A 67 -33.70 -22.00 -11.00
CA LEU A 67 -33.66 -20.55 -11.16
C LEU A 67 -32.74 -20.13 -12.30
N LEU A 68 -31.61 -20.80 -12.54
CA LEU A 68 -30.74 -20.54 -13.69
C LEU A 68 -31.48 -20.77 -15.01
N ASN A 69 -32.27 -21.85 -15.09
CA ASN A 69 -33.12 -22.12 -16.25
C ASN A 69 -34.22 -21.05 -16.38
N ALA A 70 -34.80 -20.59 -15.27
CA ALA A 70 -35.80 -19.51 -15.26
C ALA A 70 -35.21 -18.16 -15.67
N VAL A 71 -33.98 -17.84 -15.26
CA VAL A 71 -33.24 -16.63 -15.66
C VAL A 71 -32.86 -16.68 -17.13
N GLN A 72 -32.41 -17.83 -17.64
CA GLN A 72 -32.18 -18.01 -19.08
C GLN A 72 -33.47 -17.84 -19.90
N ALA A 73 -34.64 -18.17 -19.32
CA ALA A 73 -35.94 -17.88 -19.93
C ALA A 73 -36.42 -16.43 -19.71
N GLN A 74 -35.88 -15.71 -18.72
CA GLN A 74 -36.22 -14.32 -18.35
C GLN A 74 -35.19 -13.27 -18.80
N SER A 75 -34.22 -13.60 -19.66
CA SER A 75 -33.12 -12.70 -20.05
C SER A 75 -33.53 -11.41 -20.79
N ASN A 76 -34.81 -11.06 -20.78
CA ASN A 76 -35.43 -9.89 -21.41
C ASN A 76 -36.16 -8.99 -20.40
N ASP A 77 -35.81 -9.00 -19.11
CA ASP A 77 -36.31 -7.96 -18.21
C ASP A 77 -35.72 -6.62 -18.68
N PRO A 78 -36.54 -5.65 -19.12
CA PRO A 78 -36.04 -4.44 -19.77
C PRO A 78 -35.17 -3.64 -18.78
N LEU A 79 -34.09 -3.06 -19.31
CA LEU A 79 -33.24 -2.18 -18.52
C LEU A 79 -34.06 -0.98 -17.99
N LYS A 80 -33.69 -0.48 -16.81
CA LYS A 80 -34.28 0.73 -16.23
C LYS A 80 -34.28 1.86 -17.25
N THR A 81 -35.43 2.52 -17.37
CA THR A 81 -35.57 3.70 -18.24
C THR A 81 -34.76 4.87 -17.67
N LYS A 82 -34.41 5.84 -18.53
CA LYS A 82 -33.74 7.09 -18.14
C LYS A 82 -34.38 7.74 -16.92
N HIS A 83 -35.71 7.86 -16.91
CA HIS A 83 -36.46 8.51 -15.83
C HIS A 83 -36.45 7.72 -14.52
N GLN A 84 -36.36 6.37 -14.57
CA GLN A 84 -36.19 5.55 -13.37
C GLN A 84 -34.79 5.74 -12.76
N LEU A 85 -33.75 5.86 -13.59
CA LEU A 85 -32.40 6.19 -13.13
C LEU A 85 -32.30 7.62 -12.57
N GLU A 86 -33.06 8.58 -13.12
CA GLU A 86 -33.19 9.94 -12.57
C GLU A 86 -33.86 9.96 -11.20
N LEU A 87 -34.87 9.10 -10.99
CA LEU A 87 -35.49 8.94 -9.67
C LEU A 87 -34.48 8.40 -8.65
N GLU A 88 -33.68 7.39 -8.99
CA GLU A 88 -32.66 6.84 -8.08
C GLU A 88 -31.57 7.86 -7.73
N ARG A 89 -31.09 8.63 -8.72
CA ARG A 89 -30.18 9.76 -8.48
C ARG A 89 -30.80 10.83 -7.58
N SER A 90 -32.08 11.15 -7.79
CA SER A 90 -32.80 12.11 -6.95
C SER A 90 -32.90 11.62 -5.51
N TYR A 91 -33.19 10.33 -5.29
CA TYR A 91 -33.18 9.73 -3.95
C TYR A 91 -31.81 9.80 -3.29
N PHE A 92 -30.74 9.53 -4.03
CA PHE A 92 -29.37 9.62 -3.52
C PHE A 92 -29.02 11.06 -3.11
N LEU A 93 -29.36 12.05 -3.94
CA LEU A 93 -29.18 13.48 -3.62
C LEU A 93 -29.92 13.87 -2.33
N VAL A 94 -31.19 13.47 -2.19
CA VAL A 94 -31.99 13.75 -0.97
C VAL A 94 -31.39 13.08 0.26
N THR A 95 -30.87 11.87 0.14
CA THR A 95 -30.23 11.13 1.24
C THR A 95 -28.98 11.86 1.72
N GLN A 96 -28.12 12.27 0.79
CA GLN A 96 -26.90 13.01 1.11
C GLN A 96 -27.22 14.41 1.67
N ALA A 97 -28.24 15.09 1.14
CA ALA A 97 -28.72 16.36 1.69
C ALA A 97 -29.15 16.23 3.16
N PHE A 98 -29.86 15.15 3.48
CA PHE A 98 -30.28 14.86 4.86
C PHE A 98 -29.10 14.57 5.79
N GLU A 99 -28.09 13.86 5.32
CA GLU A 99 -26.88 13.60 6.11
C GLU A 99 -26.08 14.87 6.39
N GLU A 100 -25.98 15.78 5.43
CA GLU A 100 -25.33 17.09 5.63
C GLU A 100 -26.16 18.00 6.56
N ASP A 101 -27.49 17.93 6.46
CA ASP A 101 -28.42 18.60 7.38
C ASP A 101 -28.22 18.13 8.83
N GLU A 102 -28.18 16.80 9.07
CA GLU A 102 -27.90 16.23 10.41
C GLU A 102 -26.51 16.62 10.96
N LYS A 103 -25.52 16.78 10.07
CA LYS A 103 -24.17 17.26 10.44
C LYS A 103 -24.13 18.76 10.76
N GLY A 104 -25.22 19.50 10.49
CA GLY A 104 -25.31 20.94 10.67
C GLY A 104 -24.72 21.76 9.52
N ASN A 105 -24.41 21.13 8.39
CA ASN A 105 -23.88 21.79 7.19
C ASN A 105 -25.04 22.29 6.31
N SER A 106 -25.80 23.26 6.84
CA SER A 106 -27.07 23.69 6.24
C SER A 106 -26.94 24.23 4.81
N ASP A 107 -25.85 24.91 4.45
CA ASP A 107 -25.66 25.46 3.09
C ASP A 107 -25.54 24.35 2.04
N GLU A 108 -24.70 23.33 2.29
CA GLU A 108 -24.54 22.18 1.39
C GLU A 108 -25.83 21.35 1.31
N ALA A 109 -26.51 21.17 2.44
CA ALA A 109 -27.80 20.47 2.48
C ALA A 109 -28.85 21.17 1.60
N ILE A 110 -28.96 22.50 1.68
CA ILE A 110 -29.88 23.28 0.85
C ILE A 110 -29.54 23.13 -0.64
N GLU A 111 -28.27 23.18 -1.00
CA GLU A 111 -27.83 23.01 -2.39
C GLU A 111 -28.23 21.63 -2.93
N LEU A 112 -27.95 20.56 -2.18
CA LEU A 112 -28.27 19.19 -2.58
C LEU A 112 -29.78 18.96 -2.68
N TYR A 113 -30.58 19.48 -1.73
CA TYR A 113 -32.04 19.43 -1.83
C TYR A 113 -32.55 20.17 -3.06
N THR A 114 -32.02 21.36 -3.36
CA THR A 114 -32.42 22.15 -4.53
C THR A 114 -32.14 21.40 -5.84
N GLN A 115 -30.95 20.80 -5.96
CA GLN A 115 -30.60 19.99 -7.13
C GLN A 115 -31.48 18.75 -7.28
N ALA A 116 -31.85 18.10 -6.16
CA ALA A 116 -32.79 16.98 -6.20
C ALA A 116 -34.18 17.41 -6.70
N VAL A 117 -34.66 18.58 -6.28
CA VAL A 117 -35.94 19.16 -6.73
C VAL A 117 -35.91 19.43 -8.23
N GLU A 118 -34.87 20.10 -8.73
CA GLU A 118 -34.70 20.39 -10.15
C GLU A 118 -34.72 19.12 -11.00
N LEU A 119 -33.92 18.11 -10.60
CA LEU A 119 -33.86 16.82 -11.29
C LEU A 119 -35.21 16.10 -11.27
N CYS A 120 -35.92 16.09 -10.14
CA CYS A 120 -37.24 15.48 -10.03
C CYS A 120 -38.27 16.15 -10.93
N ILE A 121 -38.28 17.49 -10.99
CA ILE A 121 -39.22 18.25 -11.82
C ILE A 121 -38.94 17.99 -13.30
N GLN A 122 -37.67 18.02 -13.71
CA GLN A 122 -37.28 17.74 -15.08
C GLN A 122 -37.73 16.32 -15.50
N ALA A 123 -37.35 15.29 -14.73
CA ALA A 123 -37.71 13.91 -15.00
C ALA A 123 -39.24 13.69 -15.01
N SER A 124 -39.96 14.39 -14.12
CA SER A 124 -41.42 14.33 -14.02
C SER A 124 -42.14 14.96 -15.22
N ASN A 125 -41.50 15.91 -15.92
CA ASN A 125 -42.06 16.56 -17.10
C ASN A 125 -41.75 15.76 -18.38
N GLU A 126 -40.64 15.02 -18.40
CA GLU A 126 -40.21 14.20 -19.55
C GLU A 126 -40.88 12.81 -19.57
N THR A 127 -41.24 12.25 -18.41
CA THR A 127 -41.86 10.91 -18.33
C THR A 127 -43.36 10.89 -18.65
N SER A 128 -43.81 9.86 -19.37
CA SER A 128 -45.23 9.57 -19.62
C SER A 128 -45.85 8.60 -18.59
N ASP A 129 -45.04 8.00 -17.71
CA ASP A 129 -45.49 7.10 -16.65
C ASP A 129 -46.07 7.89 -15.46
N GLN A 130 -47.38 7.80 -15.25
CA GLN A 130 -48.10 8.51 -14.17
C GLN A 130 -47.65 8.09 -12.77
N ALA A 131 -47.30 6.82 -12.56
CA ALA A 131 -46.86 6.33 -11.25
C ALA A 131 -45.47 6.86 -10.92
N LEU A 132 -44.56 6.86 -11.90
CA LEU A 132 -43.23 7.46 -11.76
C LEU A 132 -43.31 8.98 -11.55
N GLN A 133 -44.20 9.65 -12.30
CA GLN A 133 -44.46 11.08 -12.16
C GLN A 133 -44.94 11.43 -10.74
N GLY A 134 -45.82 10.62 -10.15
CA GLY A 134 -46.28 10.78 -8.78
C GLY A 134 -45.13 10.70 -7.76
N LYS A 135 -44.25 9.71 -7.90
CA LYS A 135 -43.08 9.52 -7.02
C LYS A 135 -42.10 10.69 -7.10
N LEU A 136 -41.79 11.15 -8.32
CA LEU A 136 -40.88 12.29 -8.54
C LEU A 136 -41.45 13.59 -7.95
N LYS A 137 -42.74 13.88 -8.17
CA LYS A 137 -43.41 15.05 -7.58
C LYS A 137 -43.45 15.00 -6.06
N GLN A 138 -43.67 13.81 -5.48
CA GLN A 138 -43.67 13.63 -4.03
C GLN A 138 -42.27 13.91 -3.45
N LEU A 139 -41.22 13.33 -4.05
CA LEU A 139 -39.85 13.53 -3.60
C LEU A 139 -39.41 15.00 -3.72
N ALA A 140 -39.76 15.66 -4.82
CA ALA A 140 -39.50 17.08 -5.03
C ALA A 140 -40.16 17.96 -3.95
N ARG A 141 -41.43 17.71 -3.61
CA ARG A 141 -42.12 18.48 -2.56
C ARG A 141 -41.43 18.34 -1.21
N GLN A 142 -41.08 17.11 -0.84
CA GLN A 142 -40.43 16.84 0.45
C GLN A 142 -39.04 17.50 0.55
N ALA A 143 -38.25 17.42 -0.53
CA ALA A 143 -36.95 18.07 -0.61
C ALA A 143 -37.08 19.61 -0.54
N LEU A 144 -38.06 20.19 -1.25
CA LEU A 144 -38.32 21.62 -1.26
C LEU A 144 -38.74 22.13 0.13
N ASP A 145 -39.72 21.48 0.77
CA ASP A 145 -40.21 21.84 2.11
C ASP A 145 -39.05 21.85 3.12
N ARG A 146 -38.12 20.88 3.02
CA ARG A 146 -36.95 20.82 3.90
C ARG A 146 -35.93 21.92 3.61
N ALA A 147 -35.62 22.17 2.34
CA ALA A 147 -34.72 23.24 1.92
C ALA A 147 -35.22 24.62 2.38
N GLU A 148 -36.52 24.90 2.21
CA GLU A 148 -37.15 26.14 2.70
C GLU A 148 -37.10 26.22 4.22
N GLY A 149 -37.35 25.12 4.92
CA GLY A 149 -37.22 25.04 6.37
C GLY A 149 -35.82 25.41 6.86
N LEU A 150 -34.77 24.89 6.22
CA LEU A 150 -33.37 25.21 6.54
C LEU A 150 -33.04 26.67 6.22
N LYS A 151 -33.44 27.18 5.06
CA LYS A 151 -33.24 28.58 4.67
C LYS A 151 -33.92 29.56 5.64
N ASN A 152 -35.14 29.23 6.07
CA ASN A 152 -35.88 30.00 7.07
C ASN A 152 -35.23 29.94 8.45
N ALA A 153 -34.63 28.81 8.84
CA ALA A 153 -33.87 28.71 10.09
C ALA A 153 -32.60 29.57 10.04
N LEU A 154 -31.85 29.55 8.93
CA LEU A 154 -30.65 30.35 8.72
C LEU A 154 -30.92 31.86 8.78
N SER A 155 -31.98 32.32 8.12
CA SER A 155 -32.41 33.74 8.18
C SER A 155 -32.77 34.19 9.61
N LYS A 156 -33.52 33.36 10.37
CA LYS A 156 -33.87 33.65 11.76
C LYS A 156 -32.68 33.62 12.73
N SER A 157 -31.64 32.85 12.44
CA SER A 157 -30.39 32.86 13.23
C SER A 157 -29.51 34.08 12.96
N GLN A 158 -29.54 34.63 11.73
CA GLN A 158 -28.85 35.89 11.41
C GLN A 158 -29.53 37.09 12.09
N ASP A 159 -30.86 37.11 12.18
CA ASP A 159 -31.61 38.17 12.88
C ASP A 159 -31.44 38.16 14.42
N LYS A 160 -31.02 37.03 15.02
CA LYS A 160 -30.76 36.91 16.47
C LYS A 160 -29.33 37.25 16.88
N ALA A 161 -28.38 37.36 15.95
CA ALA A 161 -27.00 37.72 16.27
C ALA A 161 -26.83 39.20 16.70
N THR A 162 -27.88 40.02 16.60
CA THR A 162 -27.93 41.42 17.04
C THR A 162 -28.64 41.66 18.39
N SER A 163 -29.04 40.61 19.13
CA SER A 163 -29.55 40.80 20.50
C SER A 163 -29.21 39.62 21.43
N SER A 164 -28.52 39.90 22.54
CA SER A 164 -28.03 38.92 23.50
C SER A 164 -29.09 38.32 24.43
N ASN A 165 -28.81 37.09 24.87
CA ASN A 165 -29.31 36.34 26.04
C ASN A 165 -30.82 36.02 26.19
N ALA A 166 -31.16 34.73 26.05
CA ALA A 166 -31.90 33.93 27.05
C ALA A 166 -31.99 32.44 26.67
N LYS A 167 -31.82 31.56 27.67
CA LYS A 167 -32.13 30.11 27.59
C LYS A 167 -33.65 29.90 27.64
N ALA A 168 -34.18 28.96 26.85
CA ALA A 168 -35.00 27.83 27.31
C ALA A 168 -35.52 26.98 26.12
N SER A 169 -35.62 25.68 26.41
CA SER A 169 -36.09 24.55 25.61
C SER A 169 -37.52 24.66 25.07
N ALA A 170 -37.73 24.21 23.82
CA ALA A 170 -39.03 23.80 23.29
C ALA A 170 -38.86 22.63 22.27
N PRO A 171 -39.86 21.75 22.11
CA PRO A 171 -39.66 20.35 21.74
C PRO A 171 -39.44 20.15 20.24
N VAL A 172 -38.49 19.29 19.91
CA VAL A 172 -38.30 18.78 18.54
C VAL A 172 -39.52 17.92 18.19
N ARG A 173 -40.32 18.36 17.21
CA ARG A 173 -41.33 17.47 16.60
C ARG A 173 -40.58 16.32 15.91
N GLN A 174 -40.80 15.11 16.40
CA GLN A 174 -40.41 13.88 15.70
C GLN A 174 -41.24 13.77 14.42
N TYR A 175 -40.59 13.90 13.27
CA TYR A 175 -41.14 13.51 11.98
C TYR A 175 -40.46 12.21 11.55
N GLN A 176 -41.27 11.19 11.26
CA GLN A 176 -40.82 9.87 10.80
C GLN A 176 -40.35 9.92 9.32
N PRO A 177 -39.34 9.13 8.93
CA PRO A 177 -38.89 9.03 7.54
C PRO A 177 -39.74 8.05 6.70
N LEU A 178 -39.70 8.25 5.39
CA LEU A 178 -40.42 7.50 4.36
C LEU A 178 -39.71 6.20 3.99
N GLY A 179 -40.44 5.07 4.01
CA GLY A 179 -40.10 3.82 3.31
C GLY A 179 -40.04 2.54 4.18
N PRO A 180 -40.22 1.33 3.60
CA PRO A 180 -40.74 0.16 4.32
C PRO A 180 -39.75 -0.67 5.15
N ASP A 181 -38.43 -0.45 5.07
CA ASP A 181 -37.42 -1.31 5.70
C ASP A 181 -36.64 -0.62 6.84
N PHE A 182 -37.35 -0.01 7.79
CA PHE A 182 -36.75 0.56 9.01
C PHE A 182 -37.25 -0.15 10.27
N SER A 183 -36.33 -0.80 11.01
CA SER A 183 -36.62 -1.44 12.31
C SER A 183 -35.91 -0.69 13.44
N LEU A 184 -36.70 -0.23 14.43
CA LEU A 184 -36.33 0.73 15.48
C LEU A 184 -35.59 0.13 16.70
N ASN A 185 -35.03 -1.08 16.61
CA ASN A 185 -34.42 -1.75 17.77
C ASN A 185 -32.91 -1.95 17.74
N ASP A 186 -32.19 -1.49 16.70
CA ASP A 186 -30.73 -1.55 16.70
C ASP A 186 -30.15 -0.34 17.45
N LYS A 187 -29.82 -0.56 18.73
CA LYS A 187 -28.95 0.36 19.47
C LYS A 187 -27.59 0.42 18.74
N PRO A 188 -27.04 1.61 18.47
CA PRO A 188 -25.69 1.72 17.94
C PRO A 188 -24.72 1.13 18.96
N GLN A 189 -24.17 -0.04 18.66
CA GLN A 189 -22.95 -0.46 19.33
C GLN A 189 -21.85 0.53 18.92
N PRO A 190 -21.03 1.02 19.86
CA PRO A 190 -19.87 1.83 19.52
C PRO A 190 -18.90 0.95 18.74
N VAL A 191 -18.96 1.03 17.41
CA VAL A 191 -17.93 0.48 16.54
C VAL A 191 -16.70 1.33 16.77
N ARG A 192 -15.77 0.82 17.57
CA ARG A 192 -14.39 1.31 17.54
C ARG A 192 -13.93 1.16 16.09
N ALA A 193 -13.71 2.30 15.43
CA ALA A 193 -12.93 2.32 14.19
C ALA A 193 -11.69 1.47 14.44
N VAL A 194 -11.49 0.46 13.60
CA VAL A 194 -10.20 -0.24 13.55
C VAL A 194 -9.19 0.87 13.36
N GLN A 195 -8.33 1.06 14.36
CA GLN A 195 -7.15 1.90 14.22
C GLN A 195 -6.32 1.23 13.12
N SER A 196 -6.57 1.60 11.86
CA SER A 196 -5.46 1.82 10.96
C SER A 196 -4.48 2.66 11.77
N SER A 197 -3.22 2.29 11.74
CA SER A 197 -2.15 3.16 12.19
C SER A 197 -2.11 4.39 11.27
N GLU A 198 -3.18 5.18 11.25
CA GLU A 198 -3.20 6.52 10.76
C GLU A 198 -2.28 7.30 11.69
N PRO A 199 -1.23 7.95 11.16
CA PRO A 199 -0.43 8.85 11.95
C PRO A 199 -1.34 10.02 12.33
N GLN A 200 -2.01 9.93 13.49
CA GLN A 200 -2.73 11.03 14.11
C GLN A 200 -1.75 12.21 14.21
N GLY A 201 -1.95 13.22 13.36
CA GLY A 201 -1.30 14.51 13.49
C GLY A 201 0.20 14.57 13.22
N GLN A 202 0.77 13.73 12.34
CA GLN A 202 2.14 13.98 11.88
C GLN A 202 2.19 15.34 11.16
N ARG A 203 2.81 16.32 11.82
CA ARG A 203 3.14 17.61 11.23
C ARG A 203 4.37 17.37 10.36
N TYR A 204 4.14 17.05 9.08
CA TYR A 204 5.23 16.87 8.11
C TYR A 204 6.14 18.10 8.10
N THR A 205 7.45 17.88 7.96
CA THR A 205 8.39 18.99 7.76
C THR A 205 8.16 19.63 6.38
N GLN A 206 8.73 20.82 6.15
CA GLN A 206 8.63 21.46 4.84
C GLN A 206 9.27 20.61 3.74
N GLU A 207 10.39 19.94 4.04
CA GLU A 207 11.06 19.02 3.11
C GLU A 207 10.19 17.81 2.78
N GLU A 208 9.54 17.21 3.79
CA GLU A 208 8.63 16.08 3.57
C GLU A 208 7.43 16.46 2.70
N ILE A 209 6.84 17.64 2.95
CA ILE A 209 5.75 18.17 2.13
C ILE A 209 6.20 18.37 0.69
N GLN A 210 7.42 18.89 0.46
CA GLN A 210 7.96 19.06 -0.88
C GLN A 210 8.14 17.72 -1.59
N VAL A 211 8.66 16.70 -0.91
CA VAL A 211 8.82 15.34 -1.47
C VAL A 211 7.45 14.73 -1.80
N LEU A 212 6.49 14.80 -0.88
CA LEU A 212 5.15 14.24 -1.07
C LEU A 212 4.36 14.95 -2.17
N ARG A 213 4.53 16.28 -2.31
CA ARG A 213 3.97 17.08 -3.41
C ARG A 213 4.64 16.78 -4.74
N LYS A 214 5.97 16.63 -4.77
CA LYS A 214 6.68 16.26 -6.00
C LYS A 214 6.23 14.87 -6.49
N THR A 215 6.00 13.95 -5.56
CA THR A 215 5.64 12.55 -5.84
C THR A 215 4.14 12.26 -5.80
N SER A 216 3.29 13.30 -5.72
CA SER A 216 1.84 13.16 -5.90
C SER A 216 1.44 13.06 -7.37
N LYS A 217 2.26 13.59 -8.28
CA LYS A 217 2.02 13.50 -9.72
C LYS A 217 2.58 12.16 -10.23
N ILE A 218 1.69 11.20 -10.47
CA ILE A 218 2.01 9.84 -10.94
C ILE A 218 1.35 9.68 -12.31
N ASN A 219 2.13 9.30 -13.32
CA ASN A 219 1.65 9.17 -14.71
C ASN A 219 0.91 10.43 -15.21
N GLY A 220 1.38 11.61 -14.78
CA GLY A 220 0.78 12.90 -15.13
C GLY A 220 -0.46 13.29 -14.31
N ILE A 221 -1.01 12.40 -13.48
CA ILE A 221 -2.22 12.63 -12.67
C ILE A 221 -1.83 12.92 -11.22
N GLU A 222 -2.51 13.88 -10.59
CA GLU A 222 -2.27 14.23 -9.20
C GLU A 222 -3.08 13.38 -8.22
N TYR A 223 -2.37 12.71 -7.31
CA TYR A 223 -2.94 11.95 -6.19
C TYR A 223 -2.41 12.53 -4.89
N VAL A 224 -3.17 13.36 -4.20
CA VAL A 224 -2.75 13.98 -2.94
C VAL A 224 -2.88 13.00 -1.76
N PRO A 225 -2.10 13.18 -0.68
CA PRO A 225 -2.30 12.43 0.56
C PRO A 225 -3.75 12.54 1.04
N PHE A 226 -4.30 11.42 1.50
CA PHE A 226 -5.64 11.35 2.07
C PHE A 226 -5.68 12.04 3.43
N MET A 227 -6.58 13.00 3.59
CA MET A 227 -6.74 13.84 4.77
C MET A 227 -8.19 13.79 5.26
N ASN A 228 -8.44 14.17 6.52
CA ASN A 228 -9.80 14.18 7.09
C ASN A 228 -10.82 15.03 6.32
N VAL A 229 -10.36 16.05 5.57
CA VAL A 229 -11.22 16.85 4.70
C VAL A 229 -11.79 16.03 3.53
N ASP A 230 -11.10 14.97 3.09
CA ASP A 230 -11.55 14.10 2.01
C ASP A 230 -12.73 13.22 2.41
N LEU A 231 -12.98 13.04 3.72
CA LEU A 231 -14.21 12.41 4.22
C LEU A 231 -15.46 13.23 3.93
N ARG A 232 -15.30 14.50 3.51
CA ARG A 232 -16.37 15.40 3.06
C ARG A 232 -16.43 15.52 1.54
N GLU A 233 -15.76 14.62 0.82
CA GLU A 233 -15.83 14.59 -0.65
C GLU A 233 -17.29 14.39 -1.08
N ARG A 234 -17.76 15.24 -2.00
CA ARG A 234 -19.13 15.19 -2.51
C ARG A 234 -19.27 14.08 -3.54
N PHE A 235 -20.25 13.21 -3.35
CA PHE A 235 -20.54 12.10 -4.27
C PHE A 235 -21.84 12.27 -5.07
N ALA A 236 -22.74 13.14 -4.62
CA ALA A 236 -24.03 13.35 -5.25
C ALA A 236 -24.01 14.51 -6.26
N PHE A 237 -24.46 14.21 -7.48
CA PHE A 237 -24.54 15.13 -8.61
C PHE A 237 -25.80 14.87 -9.44
N PRO A 238 -26.42 15.91 -10.03
CA PRO A 238 -27.59 15.74 -10.89
C PRO A 238 -27.23 15.00 -12.19
N VAL A 239 -26.03 15.23 -12.71
CA VAL A 239 -25.50 14.57 -13.91
C VAL A 239 -24.48 13.49 -13.49
N PRO A 240 -24.49 12.30 -14.11
CA PRO A 240 -23.51 11.26 -13.81
C PRO A 240 -22.07 11.75 -13.98
N PHE A 241 -21.27 11.55 -12.94
CA PHE A 241 -19.88 11.93 -12.88
C PHE A 241 -19.07 11.24 -13.98
N SER A 242 -18.18 12.01 -14.59
CA SER A 242 -17.20 11.51 -15.56
C SER A 242 -15.82 11.94 -15.11
N ASP A 243 -14.88 11.01 -15.18
CA ASP A 243 -13.51 11.25 -14.74
C ASP A 243 -12.83 12.27 -15.64
N LYS A 244 -12.24 13.32 -15.04
CA LYS A 244 -11.54 14.39 -15.77
C LYS A 244 -10.32 13.86 -16.54
N CYS A 245 -9.76 12.73 -16.11
CA CYS A 245 -8.64 12.08 -16.78
C CYS A 245 -9.07 11.25 -18.00
N GLY A 246 -10.37 11.11 -18.26
CA GLY A 246 -10.88 10.32 -19.37
C GLY A 246 -10.87 8.81 -19.12
N LYS A 247 -10.96 8.03 -20.19
CA LYS A 247 -10.95 6.56 -20.15
C LYS A 247 -9.53 6.03 -20.03
N LEU A 248 -9.35 4.95 -19.26
CA LEU A 248 -8.05 4.31 -19.10
C LEU A 248 -7.62 3.67 -20.42
N ALA A 249 -6.32 3.73 -20.71
CA ALA A 249 -5.73 3.01 -21.84
C ALA A 249 -5.94 1.51 -21.64
N LEU A 250 -6.39 0.82 -22.69
CA LEU A 250 -6.60 -0.63 -22.68
C LEU A 250 -5.36 -1.35 -23.19
N SER A 251 -5.10 -2.54 -22.68
CA SER A 251 -4.02 -3.39 -23.18
C SER A 251 -4.29 -3.81 -24.64
N PRO A 252 -3.26 -4.19 -25.42
CA PRO A 252 -3.47 -4.72 -26.77
C PRO A 252 -4.44 -5.90 -26.83
N LYS A 253 -4.43 -6.77 -25.81
CA LYS A 253 -5.35 -7.91 -25.71
C LYS A 253 -6.80 -7.47 -25.48
N GLN A 254 -7.02 -6.47 -24.62
CA GLN A 254 -8.36 -5.91 -24.40
C GLN A 254 -8.87 -5.17 -25.64
N MET A 255 -8.03 -4.37 -26.29
CA MET A 255 -8.38 -3.62 -27.50
C MET A 255 -8.87 -4.51 -28.64
N ALA A 256 -8.31 -5.72 -28.78
CA ALA A 256 -8.69 -6.65 -29.83
C ALA A 256 -10.17 -7.11 -29.75
N ILE A 257 -10.73 -7.15 -28.55
CA ILE A 257 -12.12 -7.62 -28.30
C ILE A 257 -13.04 -6.51 -27.77
N PHE A 258 -12.50 -5.31 -27.54
CA PHE A 258 -13.23 -4.16 -27.02
C PHE A 258 -14.38 -3.73 -27.93
N SER A 259 -15.53 -3.45 -27.31
CA SER A 259 -16.70 -2.90 -27.99
C SER A 259 -16.95 -1.45 -27.57
N ARG A 260 -17.19 -1.21 -26.28
CA ARG A 260 -17.55 0.11 -25.75
C ARG A 260 -17.31 0.20 -24.25
N TRP A 261 -17.32 1.43 -23.73
CA TRP A 261 -17.41 1.70 -22.30
C TRP A 261 -18.86 1.80 -21.87
N VAL A 262 -19.19 1.22 -20.72
CA VAL A 262 -20.57 1.16 -20.19
C VAL A 262 -20.57 1.53 -18.72
N ARG A 263 -21.67 2.11 -18.23
CA ARG A 263 -21.93 2.20 -16.79
C ARG A 263 -22.60 0.92 -16.29
N PRO A 264 -22.57 0.64 -14.98
CA PRO A 264 -23.29 -0.49 -14.39
C PRO A 264 -24.76 -0.54 -14.81
N ASP A 265 -25.44 0.61 -14.82
CA ASP A 265 -26.86 0.73 -15.19
C ASP A 265 -27.14 0.38 -16.67
N ASP A 266 -26.13 0.37 -17.54
CA ASP A 266 -26.28 0.00 -18.96
C ASP A 266 -26.28 -1.53 -19.18
N ILE A 267 -25.90 -2.30 -18.16
CA ILE A 267 -25.72 -3.76 -18.25
C ILE A 267 -26.42 -4.53 -17.13
N CYS A 268 -26.86 -3.87 -16.06
CA CYS A 268 -27.59 -4.49 -14.97
C CYS A 268 -28.66 -3.56 -14.37
N ASN A 269 -29.77 -4.16 -13.92
CA ASN A 269 -30.89 -3.41 -13.34
C ASN A 269 -30.68 -3.03 -11.88
N ASN A 270 -29.94 -3.81 -11.10
CA ASN A 270 -29.77 -3.58 -9.65
C ASN A 270 -28.28 -3.59 -9.26
N PRO A 271 -27.47 -2.65 -9.78
CA PRO A 271 -26.07 -2.56 -9.35
C PRO A 271 -25.99 -2.34 -7.84
N THR A 272 -25.02 -3.02 -7.24
CA THR A 272 -24.77 -3.00 -5.81
C THR A 272 -23.27 -2.93 -5.61
N MET A 273 -22.83 -2.19 -4.59
CA MET A 273 -21.40 -2.07 -4.30
C MET A 273 -20.82 -3.43 -3.89
N ILE A 274 -21.38 -4.02 -2.83
CA ILE A 274 -20.98 -5.32 -2.27
C ILE A 274 -22.24 -6.03 -1.75
N PHE A 275 -22.53 -7.27 -2.20
CA PHE A 275 -23.47 -8.15 -1.49
C PHE A 275 -22.74 -8.92 -0.40
N THR A 276 -21.57 -9.45 -0.71
CA THR A 276 -20.69 -10.11 0.26
C THR A 276 -19.23 -10.02 -0.15
N VAL A 277 -18.35 -9.86 0.83
CA VAL A 277 -16.91 -9.87 0.61
C VAL A 277 -16.47 -11.34 0.52
N SER A 278 -16.45 -11.88 -0.69
CA SER A 278 -16.08 -13.27 -0.97
C SER A 278 -14.90 -13.35 -1.92
N SER A 279 -13.87 -14.09 -1.53
CA SER A 279 -12.75 -14.38 -2.43
C SER A 279 -13.16 -15.30 -3.57
N PHE A 280 -14.22 -16.11 -3.40
CA PHE A 280 -14.67 -17.06 -4.42
C PHE A 280 -15.34 -16.37 -5.61
N SER A 281 -15.93 -15.19 -5.42
CA SER A 281 -16.62 -14.49 -6.50
C SER A 281 -15.67 -13.76 -7.45
N ILE A 282 -14.44 -13.44 -7.02
CA ILE A 282 -13.48 -12.70 -7.83
C ILE A 282 -13.00 -13.53 -9.02
N LYS A 283 -13.14 -12.97 -10.22
CA LYS A 283 -12.71 -13.52 -11.50
C LYS A 283 -11.83 -12.51 -12.26
N GLN A 284 -10.63 -12.94 -12.64
CA GLN A 284 -9.77 -12.21 -13.57
C GLN A 284 -10.15 -12.53 -15.01
N THR A 285 -10.03 -11.53 -15.89
CA THR A 285 -10.29 -11.64 -17.33
C THR A 285 -9.03 -11.37 -18.14
N VAL A 286 -9.07 -10.45 -19.10
CA VAL A 286 -7.96 -10.11 -20.02
C VAL A 286 -6.98 -9.11 -19.38
N VAL A 287 -6.99 -9.03 -18.06
CA VAL A 287 -6.14 -8.12 -17.27
C VAL A 287 -4.75 -8.73 -17.10
N SER A 288 -3.72 -7.90 -17.28
CA SER A 288 -2.30 -8.27 -17.18
C SER A 288 -1.82 -8.48 -15.74
N ASP A 289 -2.34 -7.73 -14.77
CA ASP A 289 -1.89 -7.78 -13.38
C ASP A 289 -2.62 -8.85 -12.54
N CYS A 290 -2.15 -10.09 -12.63
CA CYS A 290 -2.68 -11.19 -11.83
C CYS A 290 -2.42 -11.05 -10.32
N SER A 291 -1.31 -10.42 -9.94
CA SER A 291 -0.93 -10.31 -8.54
C SER A 291 -1.82 -9.36 -7.77
N PHE A 292 -2.36 -8.33 -8.43
CA PHE A 292 -3.36 -7.46 -7.82
C PHE A 292 -4.67 -8.20 -7.54
N VAL A 293 -5.16 -9.03 -8.48
CA VAL A 293 -6.39 -9.81 -8.29
C VAL A 293 -6.23 -10.89 -7.20
N ALA A 294 -5.07 -11.55 -7.14
CA ALA A 294 -4.73 -12.44 -6.02
C ALA A 294 -4.72 -11.69 -4.68
N SER A 295 -4.22 -10.44 -4.67
CA SER A 295 -4.18 -9.57 -3.48
C SER A 295 -5.57 -9.18 -3.00
N LEU A 296 -6.51 -8.90 -3.92
CA LEU A 296 -7.91 -8.69 -3.61
C LEU A 296 -8.55 -9.95 -2.99
N ALA A 297 -8.27 -11.12 -3.56
CA ALA A 297 -8.81 -12.39 -3.08
C ALA A 297 -8.38 -12.72 -1.64
N ILE A 298 -7.09 -12.58 -1.31
CA ILE A 298 -6.63 -12.84 0.05
C ILE A 298 -7.14 -11.77 1.04
N SER A 299 -7.23 -10.52 0.62
CA SER A 299 -7.76 -9.44 1.46
C SER A 299 -9.25 -9.62 1.78
N ALA A 300 -10.04 -10.06 0.79
CA ALA A 300 -11.44 -10.40 0.97
C ALA A 300 -11.63 -11.61 1.90
N ALA A 301 -10.82 -12.67 1.72
CA ALA A 301 -10.83 -13.83 2.60
C ALA A 301 -10.45 -13.48 4.04
N TYR A 302 -9.47 -12.60 4.23
CA TYR A 302 -9.05 -12.11 5.54
C TYR A 302 -10.15 -11.33 6.25
N GLU A 303 -10.78 -10.38 5.54
CA GLU A 303 -11.86 -9.56 6.10
C GLU A 303 -13.01 -10.43 6.61
N ARG A 304 -13.42 -11.43 5.81
CA ARG A 304 -14.46 -12.39 6.20
C ARG A 304 -14.03 -13.27 7.38
N ARG A 305 -12.78 -13.77 7.39
CA ARG A 305 -12.27 -14.69 8.42
C ARG A 305 -12.08 -14.02 9.78
N PHE A 306 -11.60 -12.78 9.81
CA PHE A 306 -11.22 -12.08 11.04
C PHE A 306 -12.14 -10.91 11.41
N ASN A 307 -13.17 -10.63 10.59
CA ASN A 307 -14.08 -9.49 10.75
C ASN A 307 -13.32 -8.14 10.88
N LYS A 308 -12.31 -7.96 10.01
CA LYS A 308 -11.46 -6.75 9.97
C LYS A 308 -11.51 -6.15 8.57
N LYS A 309 -12.03 -4.93 8.48
CA LYS A 309 -12.29 -4.22 7.21
C LYS A 309 -10.99 -3.85 6.48
N LEU A 310 -10.61 -4.61 5.45
CA LEU A 310 -9.49 -4.31 4.54
C LEU A 310 -9.96 -3.84 3.15
N ILE A 311 -11.07 -4.38 2.66
CA ILE A 311 -11.70 -4.04 1.38
C ILE A 311 -12.78 -2.98 1.59
N THR A 312 -13.69 -3.19 2.53
CA THR A 312 -14.84 -2.28 2.71
C THR A 312 -14.43 -0.88 3.18
N SER A 313 -13.33 -0.78 3.94
CA SER A 313 -12.85 0.48 4.51
C SER A 313 -12.15 1.43 3.50
N VAL A 314 -11.81 0.93 2.31
CA VAL A 314 -11.10 1.71 1.29
C VAL A 314 -12.01 2.28 0.19
N ILE A 315 -13.28 1.86 0.12
CA ILE A 315 -14.23 2.28 -0.91
C ILE A 315 -15.18 3.35 -0.34
N TYR A 316 -15.43 4.41 -1.12
CA TYR A 316 -16.35 5.51 -0.80
C TYR A 316 -17.24 5.83 -2.02
N PRO A 317 -18.49 6.29 -1.83
CA PRO A 317 -19.10 6.72 -0.56
C PRO A 317 -19.40 5.56 0.41
N GLN A 318 -19.55 5.91 1.68
CA GLN A 318 -19.91 4.98 2.75
C GLN A 318 -21.17 5.47 3.45
N ASN A 319 -22.06 4.54 3.77
CA ASN A 319 -23.26 4.80 4.56
C ASN A 319 -22.91 5.10 6.04
N ARG A 320 -23.92 5.39 6.85
CA ARG A 320 -23.78 5.65 8.30
C ARG A 320 -23.10 4.54 9.11
N ARG A 321 -23.07 3.30 8.61
CA ARG A 321 -22.39 2.16 9.26
C ARG A 321 -20.91 2.04 8.84
N GLY A 322 -20.42 2.97 8.02
CA GLY A 322 -19.09 2.91 7.42
C GLY A 322 -18.97 1.72 6.46
N GLU A 323 -20.05 1.38 5.75
CA GLU A 323 -20.09 0.34 4.72
C GLU A 323 -20.21 1.02 3.34
N PRO A 324 -19.50 0.53 2.33
CA PRO A 324 -19.50 1.15 1.02
C PRO A 324 -20.86 0.98 0.32
N GLU A 325 -21.33 2.03 -0.32
CA GLU A 325 -22.65 2.08 -0.94
C GLU A 325 -22.58 2.31 -2.45
N TYR A 326 -23.63 1.87 -3.15
CA TYR A 326 -23.76 2.16 -4.57
C TYR A 326 -24.10 3.64 -4.77
N ASN A 327 -23.38 4.30 -5.67
CA ASN A 327 -23.63 5.68 -6.05
C ASN A 327 -24.17 5.73 -7.51
N PRO A 328 -25.45 6.03 -7.73
CA PRO A 328 -26.04 6.16 -9.07
C PRO A 328 -25.55 7.41 -9.83
N CYS A 329 -24.86 8.33 -9.15
CA CYS A 329 -24.16 9.43 -9.80
C CYS A 329 -22.82 8.98 -10.40
N GLY A 330 -22.38 7.74 -10.18
CA GLY A 330 -21.21 7.13 -10.82
C GLY A 330 -19.86 7.71 -10.41
N LYS A 331 -19.77 8.40 -9.26
CA LYS A 331 -18.50 8.87 -8.67
C LYS A 331 -18.10 7.98 -7.51
N TYR A 332 -16.86 7.53 -7.50
CA TYR A 332 -16.30 6.74 -6.41
C TYR A 332 -14.92 7.27 -6.02
N MET A 333 -14.53 7.01 -4.77
CA MET A 333 -13.20 7.28 -4.26
C MET A 333 -12.65 6.00 -3.63
N VAL A 334 -11.42 5.63 -4.01
CA VAL A 334 -10.70 4.50 -3.43
C VAL A 334 -9.46 5.03 -2.70
N LYS A 335 -9.26 4.60 -1.44
CA LYS A 335 -8.09 4.94 -0.63
C LYS A 335 -7.00 3.89 -0.84
N LEU A 336 -5.89 4.27 -1.48
CA LEU A 336 -4.74 3.39 -1.73
C LEU A 336 -3.47 3.93 -1.06
N HIS A 337 -2.60 3.05 -0.58
CA HIS A 337 -1.34 3.41 0.06
C HIS A 337 -0.19 3.48 -0.95
N ILE A 338 0.08 4.68 -1.47
CA ILE A 338 1.02 4.88 -2.58
C ILE A 338 2.12 5.87 -2.16
N ASN A 339 3.37 5.52 -2.45
CA ASN A 339 4.53 6.34 -2.11
C ASN A 339 4.60 6.67 -0.61
N GLY A 340 4.35 5.66 0.22
CA GLY A 340 4.50 5.70 1.69
C GLY A 340 3.37 6.37 2.48
N VAL A 341 2.31 6.85 1.79
CA VAL A 341 1.14 7.51 2.41
C VAL A 341 -0.17 7.04 1.77
N PRO A 342 -1.30 7.02 2.53
CA PRO A 342 -2.61 6.85 1.92
C PRO A 342 -2.92 8.03 1.00
N ARG A 343 -3.51 7.76 -0.17
CA ARG A 343 -3.90 8.73 -1.19
C ARG A 343 -5.31 8.45 -1.68
N LYS A 344 -6.04 9.50 -2.02
CA LYS A 344 -7.37 9.37 -2.64
C LYS A 344 -7.25 9.17 -4.15
N VAL A 345 -8.02 8.22 -4.67
CA VAL A 345 -8.15 7.97 -6.10
C VAL A 345 -9.61 8.12 -6.48
N ILE A 346 -9.94 9.23 -7.15
CA ILE A 346 -11.28 9.47 -7.68
C ILE A 346 -11.41 8.77 -9.02
N ILE A 347 -12.50 8.03 -9.22
CA ILE A 347 -12.84 7.36 -10.47
C ILE A 347 -14.31 7.58 -10.82
N ASP A 348 -14.63 7.54 -12.11
CA ASP A 348 -15.99 7.25 -12.57
C ASP A 348 -16.25 5.74 -12.61
N ASP A 349 -17.46 5.31 -12.94
CA ASP A 349 -17.88 3.90 -12.99
C ASP A 349 -17.98 3.31 -14.40
N PHE A 350 -17.42 3.97 -15.40
CA PHE A 350 -17.38 3.39 -16.74
C PHE A 350 -16.43 2.19 -16.78
N LEU A 351 -16.92 1.04 -17.25
CA LEU A 351 -16.15 -0.19 -17.39
C LEU A 351 -16.09 -0.62 -18.87
N PRO A 352 -14.98 -1.22 -19.33
CA PRO A 352 -14.86 -1.68 -20.71
C PRO A 352 -15.52 -3.04 -20.89
N VAL A 353 -16.28 -3.22 -21.97
CA VAL A 353 -16.91 -4.51 -22.33
C VAL A 353 -16.54 -4.99 -23.72
N ASP A 354 -16.65 -6.30 -23.91
CA ASP A 354 -16.54 -6.95 -25.22
C ASP A 354 -17.84 -6.83 -26.04
N ARG A 355 -17.87 -7.46 -27.21
CA ARG A 355 -19.05 -7.47 -28.11
C ARG A 355 -20.25 -8.25 -27.56
N ASN A 356 -20.03 -9.13 -26.58
CA ASN A 356 -21.05 -9.92 -25.91
C ASN A 356 -21.58 -9.21 -24.64
N GLY A 357 -21.00 -8.07 -24.27
CA GLY A 357 -21.34 -7.34 -23.04
C GLY A 357 -20.61 -7.86 -21.80
N GLU A 358 -19.59 -8.70 -21.96
CA GLU A 358 -18.74 -9.17 -20.85
C GLU A 358 -17.67 -8.14 -20.49
N LEU A 359 -17.43 -7.96 -19.19
CA LEU A 359 -16.43 -7.04 -18.68
C LEU A 359 -15.00 -7.47 -19.04
N LEU A 360 -14.19 -6.51 -19.49
CA LEU A 360 -12.76 -6.70 -19.83
C LEU A 360 -11.82 -6.39 -18.66
N CYS A 361 -12.36 -5.91 -17.55
CA CYS A 361 -11.71 -5.77 -16.26
C CYS A 361 -12.03 -7.00 -15.38
N SER A 362 -11.36 -7.13 -14.23
CA SER A 362 -11.74 -8.16 -13.24
C SER A 362 -13.11 -7.82 -12.65
N TYR A 363 -13.89 -8.87 -12.36
CA TYR A 363 -15.27 -8.72 -11.91
C TYR A 363 -15.67 -9.79 -10.88
N SER A 364 -16.81 -9.58 -10.24
CA SER A 364 -17.44 -10.59 -9.40
C SER A 364 -18.32 -11.52 -10.23
N SER A 365 -18.31 -12.82 -9.95
CA SER A 365 -19.24 -13.78 -10.56
C SER A 365 -20.71 -13.42 -10.33
N ASN A 366 -21.00 -12.54 -9.37
CA ASN A 366 -22.25 -11.79 -9.30
C ASN A 366 -22.15 -10.52 -10.15
N ARG A 367 -22.86 -10.50 -11.29
CA ARG A 367 -22.85 -9.40 -12.26
C ARG A 367 -23.34 -8.05 -11.71
N ASN A 368 -24.06 -8.06 -10.60
CA ASN A 368 -24.54 -6.85 -9.96
C ASN A 368 -23.51 -6.24 -8.97
N GLU A 369 -22.39 -6.92 -8.64
CA GLU A 369 -21.35 -6.38 -7.75
C GLU A 369 -20.28 -5.59 -8.48
N LEU A 370 -19.92 -4.43 -7.92
CA LEU A 370 -19.00 -3.50 -8.57
C LEU A 370 -17.62 -3.39 -7.91
N TRP A 371 -17.48 -3.76 -6.63
CA TRP A 371 -16.29 -3.47 -5.84
C TRP A 371 -14.97 -4.00 -6.46
N VAL A 372 -14.99 -5.19 -7.07
CA VAL A 372 -13.81 -5.79 -7.72
C VAL A 372 -13.33 -4.89 -8.86
N SER A 373 -14.25 -4.53 -9.76
CA SER A 373 -13.96 -3.75 -10.96
C SER A 373 -13.57 -2.31 -10.60
N LEU A 374 -14.21 -1.71 -9.60
CA LEU A 374 -13.91 -0.34 -9.19
C LEU A 374 -12.56 -0.22 -8.46
N ILE A 375 -12.21 -1.17 -7.58
CA ILE A 375 -10.90 -1.15 -6.92
C ILE A 375 -9.77 -1.40 -7.96
N GLU A 376 -9.95 -2.36 -8.87
CA GLU A 376 -8.99 -2.58 -9.96
C GLU A 376 -8.85 -1.32 -10.83
N LYS A 377 -9.95 -0.70 -11.23
CA LYS A 377 -9.91 0.54 -12.01
C LYS A 377 -9.15 1.66 -11.30
N ALA A 378 -9.37 1.85 -10.00
CA ALA A 378 -8.63 2.84 -9.22
C ALA A 378 -7.13 2.53 -9.21
N TYR A 379 -6.76 1.26 -9.01
CA TYR A 379 -5.36 0.85 -9.03
C TYR A 379 -4.71 1.03 -10.41
N MET A 380 -5.37 0.57 -11.48
CA MET A 380 -4.93 0.73 -12.86
C MET A 380 -4.80 2.20 -13.26
N LYS A 381 -5.69 3.07 -12.77
CA LYS A 381 -5.58 4.52 -12.97
C LYS A 381 -4.27 5.07 -12.38
N VAL A 382 -3.89 4.64 -11.18
CA VAL A 382 -2.60 5.03 -10.56
C VAL A 382 -1.43 4.45 -11.36
N MET A 383 -1.53 3.19 -11.80
CA MET A 383 -0.47 2.49 -12.54
C MET A 383 -0.36 2.88 -14.03
N GLY A 384 -1.23 3.77 -14.53
CA GLY A 384 -1.12 4.40 -15.83
C GLY A 384 -2.01 3.84 -16.94
N GLY A 385 -2.88 2.88 -16.62
CA GLY A 385 -3.83 2.26 -17.54
C GLY A 385 -4.00 0.75 -17.30
N TYR A 386 -4.95 0.14 -18.01
CA TYR A 386 -5.07 -1.33 -18.06
C TYR A 386 -3.98 -1.97 -18.94
N ASP A 387 -3.20 -1.17 -19.67
CA ASP A 387 -1.99 -1.58 -20.40
C ASP A 387 -0.76 -1.73 -19.48
N PHE A 388 -0.92 -1.59 -18.16
CA PHE A 388 0.11 -1.82 -17.18
C PHE A 388 0.72 -3.23 -17.33
N PRO A 389 2.05 -3.39 -17.41
CA PRO A 389 2.68 -4.69 -17.68
C PRO A 389 2.52 -5.73 -16.55
N GLY A 390 2.06 -5.32 -15.36
CA GLY A 390 1.89 -6.18 -14.18
C GLY A 390 2.92 -5.87 -13.09
N SER A 391 2.70 -6.43 -11.90
CA SER A 391 3.58 -6.20 -10.75
C SER A 391 3.79 -7.49 -9.92
N ASN A 392 3.93 -7.37 -8.59
CA ASN A 392 3.97 -8.51 -7.68
C ASN A 392 3.16 -8.21 -6.41
N SER A 393 2.76 -9.27 -5.71
CA SER A 393 1.84 -9.16 -4.57
C SER A 393 2.36 -8.31 -3.40
N ASN A 394 3.67 -8.11 -3.23
CA ASN A 394 4.17 -7.21 -2.19
C ASN A 394 3.84 -5.76 -2.50
N ILE A 395 3.91 -5.36 -3.77
CA ILE A 395 3.56 -4.01 -4.23
C ILE A 395 2.04 -3.85 -4.13
N ASP A 396 1.28 -4.82 -4.63
CA ASP A 396 -0.17 -4.79 -4.66
C ASP A 396 -0.81 -4.79 -3.27
N LEU A 397 -0.41 -5.71 -2.39
CA LEU A 397 -0.94 -5.76 -1.02
C LEU A 397 -0.53 -4.52 -0.24
N HIS A 398 0.68 -4.01 -0.42
CA HIS A 398 1.10 -2.77 0.22
C HIS A 398 0.26 -1.60 -0.27
N ALA A 399 0.01 -1.49 -1.57
CA ALA A 399 -0.85 -0.47 -2.17
C ALA A 399 -2.30 -0.56 -1.69
N LEU A 400 -2.85 -1.77 -1.57
CA LEU A 400 -4.23 -1.98 -1.16
C LEU A 400 -4.44 -1.78 0.35
N THR A 401 -3.51 -2.25 1.18
CA THR A 401 -3.74 -2.40 2.63
C THR A 401 -2.82 -1.54 3.50
N GLY A 402 -1.68 -1.07 2.97
CA GLY A 402 -0.61 -0.43 3.74
C GLY A 402 0.18 -1.40 4.63
N TRP A 403 -0.05 -2.71 4.53
CA TRP A 403 0.65 -3.72 5.32
C TRP A 403 2.11 -3.91 4.86
N ILE A 404 2.95 -4.47 5.72
CA ILE A 404 4.41 -4.46 5.55
C ILE A 404 4.85 -5.61 4.64
N PRO A 405 5.43 -5.33 3.45
CA PRO A 405 5.80 -6.37 2.50
C PRO A 405 7.10 -7.09 2.87
N GLU A 406 7.16 -8.41 2.67
CA GLU A 406 8.35 -9.25 2.76
C GLU A 406 8.35 -10.31 1.65
N ARG A 407 9.52 -10.61 1.10
CA ARG A 407 9.70 -11.62 0.06
C ARG A 407 10.55 -12.77 0.58
N ILE A 408 10.08 -14.00 0.43
CA ILE A 408 10.84 -15.22 0.73
C ILE A 408 11.04 -15.99 -0.59
N ALA A 409 12.30 -16.12 -1.02
CA ALA A 409 12.68 -16.93 -2.17
C ALA A 409 12.80 -18.40 -1.76
N MET A 410 12.20 -19.30 -2.54
CA MET A 410 12.08 -20.73 -2.26
C MET A 410 13.09 -21.62 -2.99
N HIS A 411 13.88 -21.06 -3.93
CA HIS A 411 14.82 -21.83 -4.74
C HIS A 411 15.79 -22.68 -3.89
N SER A 412 16.09 -23.89 -4.37
CA SER A 412 16.97 -24.87 -3.72
C SER A 412 18.36 -24.34 -3.37
N ASP A 413 18.85 -23.38 -4.16
CA ASP A 413 20.20 -22.83 -4.03
C ASP A 413 20.28 -21.77 -2.91
N ASN A 414 19.13 -21.34 -2.39
CA ASN A 414 19.05 -20.43 -1.27
C ASN A 414 19.27 -21.18 0.05
N GLN A 415 20.51 -21.24 0.52
CA GLN A 415 20.91 -21.87 1.78
C GLN A 415 20.15 -21.34 3.02
N SER A 416 19.48 -20.19 2.92
CA SER A 416 18.70 -19.59 4.01
C SER A 416 17.25 -20.09 4.11
N PHE A 417 16.73 -20.81 3.12
CA PHE A 417 15.34 -21.26 3.11
C PHE A 417 15.15 -22.59 3.86
N SER A 418 14.60 -22.51 5.07
CA SER A 418 14.15 -23.68 5.84
C SER A 418 12.68 -23.98 5.56
N LYS A 419 12.39 -25.11 4.89
CA LYS A 419 11.01 -25.54 4.58
C LYS A 419 10.17 -25.69 5.85
N ASP A 420 10.75 -26.24 6.91
CA ASP A 420 10.02 -26.55 8.14
C ASP A 420 9.77 -25.30 8.99
N ASP A 421 10.79 -24.45 9.17
CA ASP A 421 10.63 -23.20 9.94
C ASP A 421 9.68 -22.23 9.22
N THR A 422 9.77 -22.17 7.88
CA THR A 422 8.87 -21.33 7.09
C THR A 422 7.44 -21.79 7.24
N PHE A 423 7.15 -23.09 7.02
CA PHE A 423 5.78 -23.58 7.18
C PHE A 423 5.23 -23.33 8.59
N ARG A 424 6.03 -23.62 9.64
CA ARG A 424 5.62 -23.36 11.04
C ARG A 424 5.28 -21.88 11.26
N MET A 425 6.11 -20.98 10.75
CA MET A 425 5.87 -19.53 10.82
C MET A 425 4.60 -19.12 10.05
N LEU A 426 4.42 -19.58 8.80
CA LEU A 426 3.24 -19.27 8.01
C LEU A 426 1.97 -19.76 8.69
N ASN A 427 1.94 -21.03 9.09
CA ASN A 427 0.79 -21.65 9.75
C ASN A 427 0.40 -20.88 11.03
N GLN A 428 1.37 -20.57 11.89
CA GLN A 428 1.10 -19.86 13.14
C GLN A 428 0.59 -18.43 12.90
N ARG A 429 1.24 -17.67 12.01
CA ARG A 429 0.95 -16.24 11.78
C ARG A 429 -0.33 -16.03 10.99
N TYR A 430 -0.60 -16.91 10.03
CA TYR A 430 -1.85 -16.93 9.29
C TYR A 430 -3.05 -17.13 10.22
N HIS A 431 -2.99 -18.09 11.15
CA HIS A 431 -4.10 -18.35 12.09
C HIS A 431 -4.33 -17.23 13.11
N LYS A 432 -3.28 -16.48 13.47
CA LYS A 432 -3.39 -15.29 14.33
C LYS A 432 -3.96 -14.06 13.60
N GLY A 433 -4.02 -14.10 12.27
CA GLY A 433 -4.42 -12.95 11.46
C GLY A 433 -3.34 -11.87 11.41
N ASP A 434 -2.07 -12.28 11.53
CA ASP A 434 -0.90 -11.42 11.55
C ASP A 434 -0.35 -11.14 10.14
N VAL A 435 -0.72 -11.94 9.14
CA VAL A 435 -0.11 -11.93 7.79
C VAL A 435 -1.10 -12.32 6.70
N LEU A 436 -1.01 -11.67 5.55
CA LEU A 436 -1.61 -12.09 4.27
C LEU A 436 -0.54 -12.77 3.43
N ILE A 437 -0.89 -13.85 2.75
CA ILE A 437 0.07 -14.71 2.06
C ILE A 437 -0.39 -14.93 0.61
N THR A 438 0.52 -14.68 -0.33
CA THR A 438 0.39 -15.12 -1.71
C THR A 438 1.66 -15.87 -2.12
N VAL A 439 1.54 -16.69 -3.15
CA VAL A 439 2.66 -17.45 -3.72
C VAL A 439 2.70 -17.24 -5.22
N ALA A 440 3.89 -17.27 -5.80
CA ALA A 440 4.04 -17.13 -7.24
C ALA A 440 4.89 -18.24 -7.84
N THR A 441 4.44 -18.70 -9.01
CA THR A 441 5.17 -19.65 -9.84
C THR A 441 6.32 -18.97 -10.57
N GLY A 442 7.34 -19.77 -10.88
CA GLY A 442 8.49 -19.35 -11.67
C GLY A 442 8.25 -19.33 -13.17
N VAL A 443 9.35 -19.20 -13.90
CA VAL A 443 9.38 -19.49 -15.34
C VAL A 443 9.19 -20.99 -15.51
N MET A 444 8.20 -21.39 -16.29
CA MET A 444 7.95 -22.78 -16.70
C MET A 444 7.40 -22.77 -18.13
N THR A 445 7.47 -23.89 -18.84
CA THR A 445 6.89 -23.98 -20.19
C THR A 445 5.36 -24.03 -20.11
N GLU A 446 4.67 -23.62 -21.18
CA GLU A 446 3.20 -23.75 -21.25
C GLU A 446 2.77 -25.22 -21.10
N GLU A 447 3.52 -26.16 -21.69
CA GLU A 447 3.29 -27.60 -21.57
C GLU A 447 3.39 -28.09 -20.11
N GLU A 448 4.40 -27.64 -19.36
CA GLU A 448 4.54 -27.96 -17.93
C GLU A 448 3.39 -27.37 -17.11
N GLY A 449 3.02 -26.13 -17.41
CA GLY A 449 1.88 -25.45 -16.79
C GLY A 449 0.57 -26.21 -17.03
N GLU A 450 0.27 -26.58 -18.27
CA GLU A 450 -0.92 -27.36 -18.63
C GLU A 450 -0.93 -28.74 -17.99
N ARG A 451 0.23 -29.42 -17.96
CA ARG A 451 0.39 -30.75 -17.36
C ARG A 451 0.03 -30.75 -15.87
N TRP A 452 0.50 -29.74 -15.13
CA TRP A 452 0.29 -29.65 -13.68
C TRP A 452 -0.88 -28.77 -13.27
N GLY A 453 -1.50 -28.07 -14.22
CA GLY A 453 -2.58 -27.12 -13.95
C GLY A 453 -2.12 -25.86 -13.23
N LEU A 454 -0.90 -25.41 -13.55
CA LEU A 454 -0.28 -24.19 -13.05
C LEU A 454 -0.05 -23.20 -14.19
N VAL A 455 -0.04 -21.91 -13.87
CA VAL A 455 0.23 -20.84 -14.84
C VAL A 455 1.67 -20.36 -14.62
N PRO A 456 2.50 -20.22 -15.66
CA PRO A 456 3.84 -19.64 -15.54
C PRO A 456 3.80 -18.20 -15.01
N THR A 457 4.76 -17.81 -14.17
CA THR A 457 4.94 -16.43 -13.69
C THR A 457 3.67 -15.78 -13.13
N HIS A 458 2.88 -16.54 -12.36
CA HIS A 458 1.53 -16.15 -11.95
C HIS A 458 1.36 -16.20 -10.43
N ALA A 459 0.51 -15.32 -9.91
CA ALA A 459 0.26 -15.19 -8.47
C ALA A 459 -1.02 -15.92 -8.02
N TYR A 460 -0.93 -16.58 -6.87
CA TYR A 460 -2.02 -17.33 -6.24
C TYR A 460 -2.21 -16.86 -4.80
N ALA A 461 -3.47 -16.72 -4.38
CA ALA A 461 -3.81 -16.36 -3.00
C ALA A 461 -3.83 -17.60 -2.10
N VAL A 462 -3.20 -17.54 -0.92
CA VAL A 462 -3.25 -18.64 0.07
C VAL A 462 -4.46 -18.45 0.97
N LEU A 463 -5.53 -19.20 0.70
CA LEU A 463 -6.81 -19.07 1.39
C LEU A 463 -6.89 -19.83 2.72
N ASP A 464 -6.11 -20.90 2.93
CA ASP A 464 -6.04 -21.65 4.19
C ASP A 464 -4.72 -22.43 4.31
N ILE A 465 -4.29 -22.73 5.54
CA ILE A 465 -3.10 -23.54 5.84
C ILE A 465 -3.50 -24.58 6.87
N ARG A 466 -3.17 -25.86 6.67
CA ARG A 466 -3.53 -26.93 7.60
C ARG A 466 -2.45 -27.99 7.71
N GLU A 467 -2.45 -28.68 8.84
CA GLU A 467 -1.60 -29.83 9.08
C GLU A 467 -2.46 -31.01 9.55
N TYR A 468 -2.24 -32.20 8.99
CA TYR A 468 -2.98 -33.42 9.31
C TYR A 468 -2.05 -34.63 9.30
N LYS A 469 -1.92 -35.32 10.44
CA LYS A 469 -1.07 -36.52 10.61
C LYS A 469 0.34 -36.33 10.01
N GLY A 470 0.97 -35.17 10.29
CA GLY A 470 2.31 -34.82 9.79
C GLY A 470 2.38 -34.36 8.33
N LYS A 471 1.26 -34.37 7.58
CA LYS A 471 1.19 -33.80 6.23
C LYS A 471 0.71 -32.35 6.29
N ARG A 472 1.29 -31.51 5.43
CA ARG A 472 1.14 -30.05 5.44
C ARG A 472 0.48 -29.58 4.16
N PHE A 473 -0.61 -28.83 4.28
CA PHE A 473 -1.47 -28.46 3.15
C PHE A 473 -1.71 -26.96 3.11
N LEU A 474 -1.78 -26.43 1.88
CA LEU A 474 -2.19 -25.06 1.61
C LEU A 474 -3.35 -25.08 0.62
N GLN A 475 -4.37 -24.27 0.89
CA GLN A 475 -5.46 -24.03 -0.04
C GLN A 475 -5.12 -22.78 -0.85
N LEU A 476 -5.00 -22.92 -2.17
CA LEU A 476 -4.67 -21.82 -3.06
C LEU A 476 -5.90 -21.42 -3.89
N LYS A 477 -5.99 -20.15 -4.27
CA LYS A 477 -6.92 -19.65 -5.29
C LYS A 477 -6.15 -19.09 -6.48
N ASN A 478 -6.45 -19.62 -7.65
CA ASN A 478 -6.12 -19.02 -8.93
C ASN A 478 -7.13 -17.92 -9.29
N PRO A 479 -6.69 -16.65 -9.47
CA PRO A 479 -7.57 -15.55 -9.89
C PRO A 479 -8.35 -15.79 -11.20
N TRP A 480 -7.80 -16.55 -12.15
CA TRP A 480 -8.46 -16.88 -13.42
C TRP A 480 -9.74 -17.70 -13.23
N SER A 481 -9.85 -18.43 -12.13
CA SER A 481 -11.04 -19.20 -11.74
C SER A 481 -11.51 -20.24 -12.78
N HIS A 482 -10.58 -20.78 -13.59
CA HIS A 482 -10.84 -21.86 -14.58
C HIS A 482 -9.61 -22.77 -14.83
N LEU A 483 -8.69 -22.84 -13.87
CA LEU A 483 -7.52 -23.73 -13.93
C LEU A 483 -7.03 -24.07 -12.52
N ARG A 484 -6.98 -25.37 -12.19
CA ARG A 484 -6.56 -25.92 -10.89
C ARG A 484 -5.41 -26.90 -11.02
N TRP A 485 -4.70 -27.07 -9.91
CA TRP A 485 -3.68 -28.09 -9.72
C TRP A 485 -4.17 -29.50 -10.08
N LYS A 486 -3.40 -30.19 -10.93
CA LYS A 486 -3.69 -31.56 -11.43
C LYS A 486 -2.87 -32.65 -10.76
N GLY A 487 -1.98 -32.30 -9.83
CA GLY A 487 -1.13 -33.27 -9.13
C GLY A 487 -1.80 -33.91 -7.91
N ARG A 488 -0.99 -34.25 -6.90
CA ARG A 488 -1.48 -34.91 -5.67
C ARG A 488 -2.47 -34.02 -4.93
N TYR A 489 -3.54 -34.61 -4.42
CA TYR A 489 -4.65 -33.92 -3.77
C TYR A 489 -5.40 -32.94 -4.69
N SER A 490 -5.38 -33.17 -6.00
CA SER A 490 -6.32 -32.53 -6.94
C SER A 490 -7.71 -33.15 -6.83
N GLU A 491 -8.71 -32.54 -7.44
CA GLU A 491 -10.07 -33.08 -7.51
C GLU A 491 -10.16 -34.41 -8.28
N TRP A 492 -9.16 -34.76 -9.09
CA TRP A 492 -9.08 -36.01 -9.86
C TRP A 492 -8.15 -37.06 -9.22
N ASP A 493 -7.54 -36.77 -8.08
CA ASP A 493 -6.62 -37.70 -7.41
C ASP A 493 -7.36 -38.75 -6.57
N GLU A 494 -7.62 -39.92 -7.13
CA GLU A 494 -8.29 -41.02 -6.42
C GLU A 494 -7.40 -41.74 -5.40
N LYS A 495 -6.08 -41.52 -5.41
CA LYS A 495 -5.12 -42.35 -4.65
C LYS A 495 -4.74 -41.75 -3.30
N ASN A 496 -4.49 -40.44 -3.24
CA ASN A 496 -3.97 -39.83 -2.01
C ASN A 496 -5.06 -39.33 -1.04
N TRP A 497 -6.28 -39.11 -1.54
CA TRP A 497 -7.40 -38.72 -0.69
C TRP A 497 -7.85 -39.88 0.20
N THR A 498 -7.98 -39.61 1.49
CA THR A 498 -8.62 -40.53 2.45
C THR A 498 -9.90 -39.89 2.98
N PRO A 499 -10.93 -40.68 3.37
CA PRO A 499 -12.18 -40.13 3.90
C PRO A 499 -11.95 -39.17 5.08
N ASP A 500 -11.04 -39.52 6.00
CA ASP A 500 -10.71 -38.66 7.14
C ASP A 500 -10.07 -37.33 6.69
N LEU A 501 -9.17 -37.38 5.70
CA LEU A 501 -8.48 -36.19 5.20
C LEU A 501 -9.44 -35.25 4.46
N LEU A 502 -10.36 -35.79 3.64
CA LEU A 502 -11.40 -35.03 2.96
C LEU A 502 -12.30 -34.30 3.96
N LYS A 503 -12.73 -35.02 5.01
CA LYS A 503 -13.48 -34.43 6.12
C LYS A 503 -12.69 -33.35 6.84
N TYR A 504 -11.42 -33.60 7.15
CA TYR A 504 -10.57 -32.65 7.86
C TYR A 504 -10.27 -31.38 7.05
N LEU A 505 -9.91 -31.51 5.77
CA LEU A 505 -9.60 -30.38 4.89
C LEU A 505 -10.84 -29.69 4.34
N LYS A 506 -12.04 -30.21 4.65
CA LYS A 506 -13.28 -29.60 4.18
C LYS A 506 -13.32 -29.54 2.64
N PHE A 507 -13.01 -30.66 1.99
CA PHE A 507 -12.95 -30.75 0.54
C PHE A 507 -13.85 -31.88 0.01
N ASP A 508 -14.66 -31.56 -1.00
CA ASP A 508 -15.44 -32.54 -1.76
C ASP A 508 -14.98 -32.55 -3.23
N PRO A 509 -14.26 -33.61 -3.66
CA PRO A 509 -13.78 -33.76 -5.03
C PRO A 509 -14.91 -33.76 -6.06
N LYS A 510 -16.07 -34.36 -5.75
CA LYS A 510 -17.17 -34.48 -6.74
C LYS A 510 -17.79 -33.13 -7.06
N THR A 511 -18.02 -32.30 -6.04
CA THR A 511 -18.47 -30.92 -6.25
C THR A 511 -17.40 -30.10 -6.97
N ALA A 512 -16.13 -30.27 -6.60
CA ALA A 512 -15.03 -29.58 -7.26
C ALA A 512 -14.93 -29.91 -8.76
N GLN A 513 -15.14 -31.17 -9.18
CA GLN A 513 -15.14 -31.56 -10.59
C GLN A 513 -16.29 -30.92 -11.40
N LYS A 514 -17.43 -30.63 -10.76
CA LYS A 514 -18.59 -30.00 -11.43
C LYS A 514 -18.46 -28.49 -11.57
N PHE A 515 -17.79 -27.83 -10.62
CA PHE A 515 -17.69 -26.38 -10.57
C PHE A 515 -16.26 -25.94 -10.31
N ASP A 516 -15.62 -25.36 -11.35
CA ASP A 516 -14.31 -24.75 -11.22
C ASP A 516 -14.44 -23.29 -10.75
N ASN A 517 -13.85 -23.01 -9.59
CA ASN A 517 -13.73 -21.68 -8.98
C ASN A 517 -12.26 -21.27 -8.76
N GLY A 518 -11.32 -22.03 -9.34
CA GLY A 518 -9.87 -21.84 -9.21
C GLY A 518 -9.28 -22.19 -7.85
N VAL A 519 -10.06 -22.74 -6.90
CA VAL A 519 -9.59 -23.09 -5.56
C VAL A 519 -9.23 -24.57 -5.46
N PHE A 520 -8.03 -24.86 -4.97
CA PHE A 520 -7.52 -26.23 -4.83
C PHE A 520 -6.61 -26.37 -3.60
N TRP A 521 -6.43 -27.61 -3.13
CA TRP A 521 -5.45 -27.96 -2.12
C TRP A 521 -4.16 -28.44 -2.77
N ILE A 522 -3.02 -28.06 -2.20
CA ILE A 522 -1.69 -28.56 -2.58
C ILE A 522 -0.91 -28.92 -1.31
N ILE A 523 -0.09 -29.97 -1.37
CA ILE A 523 0.79 -30.33 -0.26
C ILE A 523 2.04 -29.43 -0.27
N TRP A 524 2.55 -29.08 0.91
CA TRP A 524 3.67 -28.14 1.08
C TRP A 524 4.92 -28.54 0.28
N GLU A 525 5.19 -29.83 0.18
CA GLU A 525 6.32 -30.35 -0.58
C GLU A 525 6.21 -30.03 -2.08
N ASP A 526 5.00 -30.16 -2.65
CA ASP A 526 4.75 -29.84 -4.06
C ASP A 526 4.78 -28.32 -4.26
N LEU A 527 4.23 -27.54 -3.32
CA LEU A 527 4.34 -26.07 -3.38
C LEU A 527 5.82 -25.63 -3.42
N CYS A 528 6.67 -26.20 -2.56
CA CYS A 528 8.11 -25.91 -2.58
C CYS A 528 8.84 -26.40 -3.85
N GLN A 529 8.23 -27.26 -4.65
CA GLN A 529 8.81 -27.75 -5.89
C GLN A 529 8.44 -26.86 -7.09
N TYR A 530 7.21 -26.34 -7.14
CA TYR A 530 6.68 -25.64 -8.31
C TYR A 530 6.57 -24.11 -8.15
N TYR A 531 6.73 -23.58 -6.94
CA TYR A 531 6.65 -22.15 -6.65
C TYR A 531 8.01 -21.60 -6.24
N ASP A 532 8.34 -20.41 -6.74
CA ASP A 532 9.64 -19.78 -6.56
C ASP A 532 9.65 -18.81 -5.37
N VAL A 533 8.48 -18.24 -5.03
CA VAL A 533 8.39 -17.11 -4.12
C VAL A 533 7.14 -17.18 -3.25
N ILE A 534 7.30 -16.87 -1.96
CA ILE A 534 6.22 -16.51 -1.05
C ILE A 534 6.30 -15.01 -0.79
N TYR A 535 5.19 -14.32 -0.99
CA TYR A 535 5.01 -12.92 -0.64
C TYR A 535 4.18 -12.83 0.64
N LEU A 536 4.72 -12.09 1.61
CA LEU A 536 4.09 -11.86 2.90
C LEU A 536 3.77 -10.39 3.03
N SER A 537 2.54 -10.10 3.44
CA SER A 537 2.16 -8.75 3.88
C SER A 537 1.79 -8.82 5.35
N TRP A 538 2.60 -8.19 6.20
CA TRP A 538 2.46 -8.27 7.66
C TRP A 538 1.59 -7.15 8.20
N ASN A 539 0.71 -7.50 9.13
CA ASN A 539 -0.14 -6.54 9.81
C ASN A 539 0.71 -5.53 10.60
N PRO A 540 0.66 -4.22 10.29
CA PRO A 540 1.45 -3.22 11.02
C PRO A 540 1.04 -3.11 12.49
N ALA A 541 -0.18 -3.53 12.86
CA ALA A 541 -0.64 -3.58 14.25
C ALA A 541 0.13 -4.60 15.13
N LEU A 542 1.03 -5.40 14.54
CA LEU A 542 2.01 -6.19 15.28
C LEU A 542 2.98 -5.31 16.08
N PHE A 543 3.14 -4.05 15.71
CA PHE A 543 4.06 -3.10 16.33
C PHE A 543 3.29 -2.04 17.09
N ARG A 544 3.85 -1.61 18.23
CA ARG A 544 3.25 -0.56 19.07
C ARG A 544 3.66 0.82 18.60
N GLU A 545 4.89 0.94 18.12
CA GLU A 545 5.50 2.20 17.71
C GLU A 545 5.82 2.15 16.22
N SER A 546 5.46 3.21 15.50
CA SER A 546 5.87 3.42 14.12
C SER A 546 6.08 4.89 13.82
N THR A 547 7.09 5.19 13.00
CA THR A 547 7.36 6.55 12.51
C THR A 547 7.98 6.44 11.12
N CYS A 548 7.71 7.42 10.26
CA CYS A 548 8.33 7.51 8.94
C CYS A 548 8.94 8.89 8.70
N ILE A 549 9.91 8.93 7.79
CA ILE A 549 10.48 10.14 7.21
C ILE A 549 10.39 10.04 5.68
N HIS A 550 9.91 11.10 5.03
CA HIS A 550 9.94 11.25 3.58
C HIS A 550 11.16 12.08 3.16
N SER A 551 11.98 11.57 2.24
CA SER A 551 13.19 12.27 1.80
C SER A 551 13.52 12.00 0.34
N SER A 552 14.45 12.76 -0.20
CA SER A 552 15.04 12.55 -1.52
C SER A 552 16.54 12.29 -1.41
N TRP A 553 17.10 11.59 -2.39
CA TRP A 553 18.54 11.47 -2.59
C TRP A 553 18.87 11.97 -4.00
N ASP A 554 19.61 13.07 -4.07
CA ASP A 554 20.04 13.68 -5.32
C ASP A 554 21.05 12.80 -6.05
N GLY A 555 20.71 12.42 -7.28
CA GLY A 555 21.54 11.62 -8.18
C GLY A 555 22.90 12.27 -8.52
N LYS A 556 23.05 13.58 -8.30
CA LYS A 556 24.28 14.33 -8.60
C LYS A 556 25.31 14.33 -7.47
N GLN A 557 24.95 13.88 -6.26
CA GLN A 557 25.80 14.02 -5.07
C GLN A 557 26.55 12.74 -4.71
N GLY A 558 27.89 12.80 -4.61
CA GLY A 558 28.73 11.66 -4.22
C GLY A 558 29.04 10.71 -5.38
N PRO A 559 29.68 9.56 -5.12
CA PRO A 559 30.11 8.64 -6.17
C PRO A 559 28.95 7.90 -6.84
N VAL A 560 29.11 7.50 -8.11
CA VAL A 560 28.11 6.66 -8.82
C VAL A 560 27.93 5.32 -8.11
N LYS A 561 29.02 4.73 -7.62
CA LYS A 561 29.00 3.49 -6.82
C LYS A 561 29.52 3.78 -5.43
N ASP A 562 28.89 3.20 -4.43
CA ASP A 562 29.23 3.32 -3.01
C ASP A 562 30.49 2.52 -2.64
N VAL A 563 31.54 2.56 -3.47
CA VAL A 563 32.75 1.71 -3.32
C VAL A 563 33.76 2.32 -2.36
N TYR A 564 33.86 3.66 -2.31
CA TYR A 564 34.91 4.34 -1.55
C TYR A 564 34.40 5.47 -0.64
N SER A 565 33.13 5.88 -0.78
CA SER A 565 32.54 6.90 0.08
C SER A 565 31.03 6.75 0.19
N LEU A 566 30.50 6.84 1.41
CA LEU A 566 29.07 6.93 1.76
C LEU A 566 28.70 8.31 2.32
N ALA A 567 29.64 9.26 2.35
CA ALA A 567 29.49 10.53 3.05
C ALA A 567 28.30 11.39 2.56
N ASN A 568 27.89 11.19 1.31
CA ASN A 568 26.80 11.92 0.65
C ASN A 568 25.48 11.13 0.63
N ASN A 569 25.50 9.86 1.04
CA ASN A 569 24.30 9.06 1.11
C ASN A 569 23.42 9.59 2.25
N PRO A 570 22.09 9.53 2.13
CA PRO A 570 21.22 9.86 3.25
C PRO A 570 21.42 8.89 4.41
N GLN A 571 21.66 9.42 5.60
CA GLN A 571 21.89 8.63 6.81
C GLN A 571 20.97 9.06 7.95
N TYR A 572 20.55 8.07 8.73
CA TYR A 572 19.60 8.25 9.82
C TYR A 572 20.10 7.56 11.08
N LYS A 573 19.88 8.19 12.22
CA LYS A 573 20.14 7.61 13.53
C LYS A 573 18.86 6.91 13.99
N LEU A 574 19.00 5.67 14.44
CA LEU A 574 17.94 4.89 15.07
C LEU A 574 18.41 4.42 16.45
N GLU A 575 17.78 4.91 17.50
CA GLU A 575 18.09 4.57 18.89
C GLU A 575 16.89 3.84 19.51
N VAL A 576 17.07 2.59 19.92
CA VAL A 576 15.98 1.71 20.35
C VAL A 576 16.18 1.30 21.81
N GLN A 577 15.17 1.49 22.63
CA GLN A 577 15.18 1.15 24.05
C GLN A 577 14.61 -0.25 24.27
N CYS A 578 15.46 -1.24 24.48
CA CYS A 578 15.08 -2.64 24.64
C CYS A 578 15.36 -3.13 26.08
N PRO A 579 14.50 -2.85 27.07
CA PRO A 579 14.80 -3.13 28.48
C PRO A 579 14.97 -4.62 28.80
N GLN A 580 14.25 -5.50 28.11
CA GLN A 580 14.21 -6.94 28.41
C GLN A 580 15.09 -7.79 27.48
N GLY A 581 15.67 -7.20 26.42
CA GLY A 581 16.26 -7.97 25.32
C GLY A 581 15.20 -8.72 24.51
N GLY A 582 15.62 -9.40 23.45
CA GLY A 582 14.73 -10.26 22.63
C GLY A 582 13.69 -9.52 21.77
N ALA A 583 13.94 -8.27 21.35
CA ALA A 583 13.02 -7.52 20.50
C ALA A 583 13.44 -7.56 19.01
N ALA A 584 12.52 -7.17 18.11
CA ALA A 584 12.82 -6.98 16.70
C ALA A 584 12.35 -5.59 16.25
N VAL A 585 13.16 -4.93 15.44
CA VAL A 585 12.86 -3.65 14.82
C VAL A 585 12.90 -3.82 13.31
N TRP A 586 11.84 -3.39 12.65
CA TRP A 586 11.70 -3.53 11.21
C TRP A 586 11.80 -2.15 10.58
N VAL A 587 12.58 -2.03 9.51
CA VAL A 587 12.76 -0.80 8.76
C VAL A 587 12.39 -1.06 7.31
N LEU A 588 11.34 -0.39 6.85
CA LEU A 588 10.84 -0.47 5.48
C LEU A 588 11.30 0.77 4.70
N LEU A 589 12.14 0.56 3.71
CA LEU A 589 12.49 1.56 2.69
C LEU A 589 11.54 1.39 1.50
N THR A 590 10.79 2.45 1.18
CA THR A 590 9.86 2.51 0.06
C THR A 590 10.31 3.59 -0.92
N ARG A 591 10.77 3.18 -2.11
CA ARG A 591 11.03 4.09 -3.23
C ARG A 591 9.71 4.61 -3.79
N HIS A 592 9.65 5.90 -4.09
CA HIS A 592 8.46 6.50 -4.68
C HIS A 592 8.49 6.30 -6.19
N ILE A 593 7.38 5.79 -6.73
CA ILE A 593 7.18 5.54 -8.15
C ILE A 593 6.22 6.58 -8.70
N THR A 594 6.60 7.23 -9.80
CA THR A 594 5.82 8.31 -10.43
C THR A 594 5.57 8.07 -11.91
N ASP A 595 6.14 7.01 -12.48
CA ASP A 595 6.09 6.68 -13.90
C ASP A 595 5.91 5.18 -14.08
N LYS A 596 4.98 4.76 -14.94
CA LYS A 596 4.73 3.36 -15.26
C LYS A 596 5.94 2.68 -15.91
N ASP A 597 6.77 3.43 -16.64
CA ASP A 597 7.94 2.89 -17.34
C ASP A 597 9.02 2.36 -16.37
N ASP A 598 8.98 2.79 -15.11
CA ASP A 598 9.84 2.28 -14.05
C ASP A 598 9.63 0.78 -13.83
N PHE A 599 8.39 0.30 -13.92
CA PHE A 599 8.07 -1.13 -13.83
C PHE A 599 8.54 -1.90 -15.07
N ALA A 600 8.48 -1.27 -16.25
CA ALA A 600 8.89 -1.89 -17.51
C ALA A 600 10.42 -2.01 -17.64
N GLN A 601 11.17 -1.02 -17.17
CA GLN A 601 12.62 -0.93 -17.35
C GLN A 601 13.42 -1.45 -16.14
N ASN A 602 12.86 -1.31 -14.93
CA ASN A 602 13.35 -1.88 -13.67
C ASN A 602 14.85 -1.62 -13.38
N ARG A 603 15.30 -0.38 -13.61
CA ARG A 603 16.72 0.01 -13.62
C ARG A 603 17.28 0.43 -12.26
N GLU A 604 16.43 0.87 -11.34
CA GLU A 604 16.85 1.45 -10.07
C GLU A 604 16.89 0.40 -8.96
N PHE A 605 18.08 0.11 -8.44
CA PHE A 605 18.28 -0.83 -7.35
C PHE A 605 18.57 -0.08 -6.04
N ILE A 606 17.73 -0.29 -5.04
CA ILE A 606 17.85 0.32 -3.70
C ILE A 606 18.17 -0.71 -2.63
N THR A 607 18.77 -0.24 -1.54
CA THR A 607 19.00 -1.02 -0.33
C THR A 607 19.10 -0.12 0.90
N LEU A 608 19.04 -0.74 2.08
CA LEU A 608 19.37 -0.13 3.36
C LEU A 608 20.55 -0.88 3.97
N VAL A 609 21.61 -0.14 4.31
CA VAL A 609 22.76 -0.67 5.03
C VAL A 609 22.68 -0.20 6.49
N VAL A 610 22.89 -1.13 7.43
CA VAL A 610 22.80 -0.85 8.87
C VAL A 610 24.19 -0.97 9.48
N TYR A 611 24.60 0.04 10.25
CA TYR A 611 25.85 0.06 11.00
C TYR A 611 25.58 0.17 12.50
N LYS A 612 26.45 -0.45 13.30
CA LYS A 612 26.45 -0.32 14.76
C LYS A 612 27.64 0.53 15.20
N ASN A 613 27.47 1.85 15.09
CA ASN A 613 28.51 2.86 15.32
C ASN A 613 27.99 4.06 16.14
N ASP A 614 27.07 3.78 17.08
CA ASP A 614 26.48 4.76 17.99
C ASP A 614 25.74 5.92 17.30
N GLY A 615 25.23 5.71 16.08
CA GLY A 615 24.47 6.71 15.35
C GLY A 615 25.34 7.79 14.70
N ARG A 616 26.65 7.56 14.60
CA ARG A 616 27.60 8.48 13.96
C ARG A 616 27.53 8.35 12.43
N LYS A 617 27.90 9.43 11.74
CA LYS A 617 27.96 9.42 10.27
C LYS A 617 28.99 8.39 9.78
N VAL A 618 28.62 7.62 8.76
CA VAL A 618 29.49 6.63 8.12
C VAL A 618 30.05 7.21 6.84
N TYR A 619 31.37 7.25 6.71
CA TYR A 619 32.03 7.81 5.54
C TYR A 619 32.56 6.73 4.59
N TYR A 620 32.99 5.59 5.13
CA TYR A 620 33.53 4.49 4.36
C TYR A 620 32.58 3.28 4.39
N PRO A 621 32.37 2.57 3.27
CA PRO A 621 31.46 1.42 3.22
C PRO A 621 31.83 0.27 4.16
N SER A 622 33.13 0.02 4.31
CA SER A 622 33.70 -1.11 5.05
C SER A 622 34.28 -0.75 6.41
N ASP A 623 34.17 0.52 6.83
CA ASP A 623 34.79 1.02 8.06
C ASP A 623 33.86 2.01 8.80
N PRO A 624 33.17 1.56 9.87
CA PRO A 624 33.18 0.19 10.38
C PRO A 624 32.50 -0.80 9.42
N PRO A 625 32.74 -2.12 9.54
CA PRO A 625 32.03 -3.11 8.72
C PRO A 625 30.51 -3.02 8.96
N PRO A 626 29.69 -3.21 7.91
CA PRO A 626 28.24 -3.15 8.03
C PRO A 626 27.73 -4.25 8.95
N TYR A 627 26.79 -3.89 9.83
CA TYR A 627 26.07 -4.84 10.67
C TYR A 627 25.04 -5.64 9.85
N ILE A 628 24.37 -4.97 8.91
CA ILE A 628 23.54 -5.59 7.87
C ILE A 628 23.88 -4.90 6.55
N ASP A 629 24.45 -5.63 5.59
CA ASP A 629 24.60 -5.17 4.21
C ASP A 629 23.41 -5.68 3.40
N GLY A 630 22.45 -4.79 3.15
CA GLY A 630 21.22 -5.17 2.50
C GLY A 630 21.43 -5.54 1.03
N ILE A 631 20.76 -6.62 0.59
CA ILE A 631 20.70 -7.00 -0.82
C ILE A 631 20.05 -5.86 -1.61
N ARG A 632 20.70 -5.46 -2.69
CA ARG A 632 20.18 -4.42 -3.59
C ARG A 632 19.11 -5.01 -4.49
N ILE A 633 17.91 -4.45 -4.42
CA ILE A 633 16.73 -4.95 -5.14
C ILE A 633 16.10 -3.82 -5.96
N ASN A 634 15.47 -4.19 -7.06
CA ASN A 634 14.77 -3.27 -7.97
C ASN A 634 13.26 -3.14 -7.69
N SER A 635 12.75 -3.91 -6.72
CA SER A 635 11.42 -3.69 -6.15
C SER A 635 11.37 -2.36 -5.37
N PRO A 636 10.23 -1.63 -5.39
CA PRO A 636 10.08 -0.39 -4.64
C PRO A 636 10.19 -0.55 -3.13
N HIS A 637 10.00 -1.77 -2.59
CA HIS A 637 9.98 -2.01 -1.16
C HIS A 637 11.12 -2.92 -0.71
N TYR A 638 11.99 -2.40 0.16
CA TYR A 638 13.05 -3.14 0.83
C TYR A 638 12.82 -3.17 2.35
N LEU A 639 12.70 -4.37 2.92
CA LEU A 639 12.48 -4.56 4.35
C LEU A 639 13.75 -5.08 5.03
N THR A 640 14.22 -4.38 6.06
CA THR A 640 15.29 -4.82 6.95
C THR A 640 14.73 -5.19 8.31
N LYS A 641 15.19 -6.31 8.88
CA LYS A 641 14.80 -6.77 10.23
C LYS A 641 16.01 -6.84 11.14
N ILE A 642 16.05 -5.97 12.15
CA ILE A 642 17.11 -5.88 13.15
C ILE A 642 16.67 -6.65 14.39
N LYS A 643 17.45 -7.66 14.80
CA LYS A 643 17.18 -8.45 16.02
C LYS A 643 18.00 -7.87 17.19
N LEU A 644 17.32 -7.54 18.28
CA LEU A 644 17.92 -6.99 19.50
C LEU A 644 17.95 -8.09 20.56
N THR A 645 19.08 -8.79 20.67
CA THR A 645 19.20 -9.93 21.58
C THR A 645 19.48 -9.52 23.02
N SER A 646 20.31 -8.50 23.24
CA SER A 646 20.67 -8.05 24.59
C SER A 646 19.78 -6.91 25.10
N PRO A 647 19.58 -6.81 26.42
CA PRO A 647 18.89 -5.67 27.03
C PRO A 647 19.72 -4.38 26.90
N GLY A 648 19.06 -3.23 26.98
CA GLY A 648 19.65 -1.90 26.96
C GLY A 648 19.22 -1.04 25.76
N THR A 649 19.91 0.08 25.59
CA THR A 649 19.73 0.97 24.44
C THR A 649 20.67 0.56 23.31
N HIS A 650 20.11 0.40 22.12
CA HIS A 650 20.85 0.05 20.91
C HIS A 650 20.76 1.17 19.91
N THR A 651 21.91 1.66 19.45
CA THR A 651 21.99 2.76 18.50
C THR A 651 22.60 2.31 17.18
N PHE A 652 21.89 2.58 16.09
CA PHE A 652 22.26 2.22 14.74
C PHE A 652 22.33 3.44 13.83
N THR A 653 23.14 3.33 12.79
CA THR A 653 23.11 4.22 11.63
C THR A 653 22.54 3.48 10.45
N LEU A 654 21.48 4.04 9.86
CA LEU A 654 20.83 3.51 8.67
C LEU A 654 21.26 4.35 7.47
N VAL A 655 21.85 3.71 6.46
CA VAL A 655 22.32 4.37 5.23
C VAL A 655 21.46 3.89 4.07
N VAL A 656 20.78 4.83 3.42
CA VAL A 656 20.07 4.55 2.16
C VAL A 656 21.09 4.50 1.04
N SER A 657 21.10 3.41 0.27
CA SER A 657 22.11 3.15 -0.76
C SER A 657 21.46 2.67 -2.07
N GLN A 658 22.18 2.87 -3.17
CA GLN A 658 21.81 2.47 -4.52
C GLN A 658 22.96 1.63 -5.09
N TYR A 659 22.65 0.69 -5.99
CA TYR A 659 23.71 -0.07 -6.69
C TYR A 659 24.54 0.84 -7.61
N GLU A 660 23.84 1.62 -8.45
CA GLU A 660 24.41 2.66 -9.30
C GLU A 660 23.54 3.89 -9.22
N LYS A 661 24.08 4.96 -8.64
CA LYS A 661 23.38 6.24 -8.56
C LYS A 661 23.41 6.93 -9.93
N GLN A 662 22.34 6.74 -10.69
CA GLN A 662 22.12 7.40 -11.98
C GLN A 662 21.08 8.50 -11.87
N ASN A 663 20.05 8.30 -11.02
CA ASN A 663 18.92 9.21 -10.91
C ASN A 663 18.68 9.69 -9.48
N THR A 664 17.92 10.78 -9.36
CA THR A 664 17.41 11.25 -8.07
C THR A 664 16.26 10.36 -7.65
N ILE A 665 16.37 9.74 -6.48
CA ILE A 665 15.28 8.94 -5.92
C ILE A 665 14.55 9.71 -4.82
N ASN A 666 13.24 9.50 -4.73
CA ASN A 666 12.43 9.94 -3.59
C ASN A 666 11.98 8.69 -2.86
N TYR A 667 11.91 8.73 -1.53
CA TYR A 667 11.60 7.56 -0.74
C TYR A 667 10.97 7.91 0.59
N THR A 668 10.34 6.90 1.19
CA THR A 668 9.88 6.88 2.57
C THR A 668 10.68 5.84 3.33
N LEU A 669 11.24 6.22 4.49
CA LEU A 669 11.87 5.28 5.41
C LEU A 669 10.99 5.18 6.66
N ARG A 670 10.43 4.00 6.93
CA ARG A 670 9.48 3.75 8.02
C ARG A 670 10.03 2.71 8.98
N VAL A 671 10.02 3.03 10.27
CA VAL A 671 10.45 2.14 11.35
C VAL A 671 9.23 1.58 12.06
N TYR A 672 9.28 0.30 12.42
CA TYR A 672 8.28 -0.41 13.21
C TYR A 672 8.97 -1.12 14.37
N SER A 673 8.44 -0.98 15.58
CA SER A 673 9.05 -1.54 16.78
C SER A 673 8.01 -1.87 17.86
N LEU A 674 8.29 -2.94 18.63
CA LEU A 674 7.59 -3.23 19.89
C LEU A 674 8.14 -2.38 21.05
N CYS A 675 9.35 -1.85 20.89
CA CYS A 675 10.09 -1.04 21.83
C CYS A 675 10.01 0.45 21.46
N LYS A 676 10.10 1.34 22.45
CA LYS A 676 10.27 2.78 22.19
C LYS A 676 11.57 3.02 21.44
N PHE A 677 11.55 3.98 20.51
CA PHE A 677 12.72 4.37 19.76
C PHE A 677 12.71 5.86 19.44
N ASN A 678 13.90 6.40 19.14
CA ASN A 678 14.09 7.69 18.53
C ASN A 678 14.67 7.48 17.12
N PHE A 679 14.08 8.11 16.12
CA PHE A 679 14.45 7.97 14.73
C PHE A 679 14.53 9.35 14.08
N SER A 680 15.72 9.72 13.60
CA SER A 680 15.96 11.03 13.03
C SER A 680 17.00 10.99 11.92
N LYS A 681 16.96 11.97 11.02
CA LYS A 681 18.06 12.20 10.08
C LYS A 681 19.32 12.59 10.86
N ILE A 682 20.49 12.11 10.43
CA ILE A 682 21.76 12.56 11.00
C ILE A 682 22.01 13.99 10.49
N SER A 683 21.91 14.96 11.40
CA SER A 683 22.20 16.37 11.11
C SER A 683 23.71 16.61 11.06
N SER A 684 24.14 17.48 10.15
CA SER A 684 25.50 17.98 10.18
C SER A 684 25.61 19.13 11.18
N PRO A 685 26.57 19.12 12.12
CA PRO A 685 26.81 20.26 13.01
C PRO A 685 27.52 21.43 12.30
N PHE A 686 27.86 21.26 11.01
CA PHE A 686 28.67 22.21 10.25
C PHE A 686 27.79 23.18 9.48
N ASN A 687 27.81 24.45 9.91
CA ASN A 687 27.04 25.53 9.28
C ASN A 687 27.88 26.33 8.26
N HIS A 688 29.19 26.12 8.24
CA HIS A 688 30.12 26.78 7.35
C HIS A 688 30.90 25.76 6.53
N THR A 689 30.89 25.94 5.22
CA THR A 689 31.61 25.08 4.26
C THR A 689 32.53 25.92 3.40
N LYS A 690 33.79 25.50 3.24
CA LYS A 690 34.74 26.10 2.30
C LYS A 690 35.38 25.02 1.44
N ARG A 691 35.14 25.08 0.13
CA ARG A 691 35.83 24.24 -0.87
C ARG A 691 37.02 24.98 -1.45
N LEU A 692 38.14 24.27 -1.57
CA LEU A 692 39.30 24.66 -2.35
C LEU A 692 39.54 23.66 -3.48
N ASN A 693 39.96 24.18 -4.63
CA ASN A 693 40.35 23.39 -5.79
C ASN A 693 41.88 23.47 -5.89
N GLY A 694 42.57 22.35 -5.70
CA GLY A 694 44.02 22.25 -5.80
C GLY A 694 44.45 21.23 -6.84
N GLN A 695 45.77 21.11 -7.04
CA GLN A 695 46.36 20.09 -7.90
C GLN A 695 47.73 19.68 -7.38
N TRP A 696 48.09 18.41 -7.56
CA TRP A 696 49.46 17.93 -7.48
C TRP A 696 50.05 17.96 -8.89
N LYS A 697 51.11 18.74 -9.10
CA LYS A 697 51.76 18.89 -10.41
C LYS A 697 53.26 19.21 -10.29
N GLY A 698 54.09 18.52 -11.07
CA GLY A 698 55.54 18.67 -11.05
C GLY A 698 56.10 18.46 -9.64
N ILE A 699 56.90 19.42 -9.17
CA ILE A 699 57.53 19.35 -7.85
C ILE A 699 56.52 19.27 -6.69
N SER A 700 55.28 19.75 -6.88
CA SER A 700 54.23 19.72 -5.85
C SER A 700 53.58 18.33 -5.68
N ALA A 701 53.87 17.37 -6.56
CA ALA A 701 53.47 15.97 -6.38
C ALA A 701 54.48 15.24 -5.48
N GLY A 702 54.64 15.74 -4.24
CA GLY A 702 55.73 15.38 -3.34
C GLY A 702 55.58 14.03 -2.60
N GLY A 703 54.37 13.45 -2.59
CA GLY A 703 54.09 12.20 -1.88
C GLY A 703 53.94 12.34 -0.36
N CYS A 704 53.70 11.22 0.33
CA CYS A 704 53.48 11.20 1.78
C CYS A 704 54.74 11.49 2.58
N SER A 705 54.61 11.62 3.90
CA SER A 705 55.70 11.96 4.83
C SER A 705 56.89 10.98 4.81
N ASN A 706 56.72 9.79 4.23
CA ASN A 706 57.81 8.82 4.05
C ASN A 706 58.87 9.32 3.05
N TYR A 707 58.51 10.24 2.16
CA TYR A 707 59.39 10.80 1.14
C TYR A 707 59.89 12.21 1.53
N LYS A 708 60.72 12.30 2.58
CA LYS A 708 61.11 13.57 3.22
C LYS A 708 61.65 14.64 2.24
N ASP A 709 62.40 14.23 1.22
CA ASP A 709 63.03 15.14 0.26
C ASP A 709 62.03 15.82 -0.67
N THR A 710 60.95 15.12 -1.04
CA THR A 710 59.92 15.60 -1.96
C THR A 710 58.68 16.11 -1.23
N HIS A 711 58.39 15.59 -0.03
CA HIS A 711 57.18 15.89 0.74
C HIS A 711 57.04 17.39 1.07
N LYS A 712 58.15 18.08 1.34
CA LYS A 712 58.19 19.52 1.63
C LYS A 712 57.65 20.40 0.49
N HIS A 713 57.57 19.87 -0.72
CA HIS A 713 57.09 20.60 -1.89
C HIS A 713 55.57 20.46 -2.11
N ASN A 714 54.88 19.60 -1.36
CA ASN A 714 53.42 19.45 -1.48
C ASN A 714 52.70 20.79 -1.24
N PRO A 715 51.49 20.98 -1.81
CA PRO A 715 50.67 22.16 -1.54
C PRO A 715 50.41 22.33 -0.04
N ILE A 716 50.39 23.57 0.44
CA ILE A 716 50.11 23.87 1.85
C ILE A 716 48.99 24.90 1.91
N TYR A 717 47.94 24.56 2.64
CA TYR A 717 46.81 25.46 2.89
C TYR A 717 46.76 25.81 4.37
N GLN A 718 46.56 27.08 4.70
CA GLN A 718 46.39 27.52 6.06
C GLN A 718 44.92 27.84 6.31
N PHE A 719 44.38 27.34 7.43
CA PHE A 719 43.07 27.75 7.91
C PHE A 719 43.17 28.37 9.31
N ASN A 720 42.33 29.39 9.54
CA ASN A 720 42.17 30.05 10.84
C ASN A 720 40.76 29.75 11.36
N LEU A 721 40.68 29.23 12.59
CA LEU A 721 39.46 29.04 13.36
C LEU A 721 39.35 30.13 14.41
N ASP A 722 38.36 31.01 14.24
CA ASP A 722 38.14 32.14 15.17
C ASP A 722 37.66 31.68 16.55
N LYS A 723 37.03 30.51 16.65
CA LYS A 723 36.49 29.91 17.88
C LYS A 723 36.71 28.41 17.88
N SER A 724 36.86 27.85 19.09
CA SER A 724 36.96 26.40 19.24
C SER A 724 35.65 25.71 18.88
N GLY A 725 35.71 24.57 18.19
CA GLY A 725 34.52 23.84 17.77
C GLY A 725 34.84 22.61 16.91
N PRO A 726 33.80 21.88 16.47
CA PRO A 726 33.98 20.71 15.62
C PRO A 726 34.42 21.10 14.21
N LEU A 727 35.28 20.27 13.62
CA LEU A 727 35.85 20.44 12.28
C LEU A 727 35.83 19.11 11.52
N LEU A 728 35.38 19.14 10.27
CA LEU A 728 35.53 18.05 9.31
C LEU A 728 36.31 18.57 8.10
N ILE A 729 37.35 17.82 7.72
CA ILE A 729 38.11 18.06 6.49
C ILE A 729 37.93 16.85 5.59
N GLU A 730 37.52 17.06 4.34
CA GLU A 730 37.44 16.01 3.31
C GLU A 730 38.43 16.33 2.17
N LEU A 731 39.21 15.33 1.76
CA LEU A 731 40.05 15.39 0.57
C LEU A 731 39.51 14.43 -0.48
N ARG A 732 39.25 14.94 -1.69
CA ARG A 732 38.83 14.16 -2.85
C ARG A 732 39.84 14.32 -3.97
N GLY A 733 40.41 13.21 -4.45
CA GLY A 733 41.34 13.17 -5.56
C GLY A 733 40.96 12.13 -6.61
N SER A 734 41.87 11.87 -7.55
CA SER A 734 41.71 10.76 -8.52
C SER A 734 41.59 9.42 -7.80
N ARG A 735 40.66 8.57 -8.24
CA ARG A 735 40.48 7.19 -7.71
C ARG A 735 41.69 6.29 -7.95
N GLN A 736 42.59 6.67 -8.85
CA GLN A 736 43.81 5.93 -9.14
C GLN A 736 44.88 6.12 -8.06
N TYR A 737 44.77 7.15 -7.23
CA TYR A 737 45.76 7.48 -6.21
C TYR A 737 45.19 7.27 -4.82
N SER A 738 46.01 6.73 -3.94
CA SER A 738 45.73 6.74 -2.50
C SER A 738 46.09 8.12 -1.97
N VAL A 739 45.11 8.83 -1.40
CA VAL A 739 45.24 10.22 -0.94
C VAL A 739 45.15 10.31 0.58
N GLY A 740 45.81 11.32 1.13
CA GLY A 740 45.90 11.58 2.57
C GLY A 740 46.30 13.03 2.83
N PHE A 741 46.09 13.52 4.05
CA PHE A 741 46.56 14.85 4.42
C PHE A 741 47.03 14.90 5.87
N GLU A 742 47.87 15.89 6.15
CA GLU A 742 48.36 16.19 7.50
C GLU A 742 47.87 17.56 7.93
N VAL A 743 47.45 17.67 9.20
CA VAL A 743 47.09 18.92 9.86
C VAL A 743 48.16 19.24 10.91
N LEU A 744 48.74 20.43 10.82
CA LEU A 744 49.80 20.94 11.69
C LEU A 744 49.30 22.19 12.42
N THR A 745 49.45 22.25 13.73
CA THR A 745 49.14 23.49 14.47
C THR A 745 50.26 24.50 14.31
N VAL A 746 49.90 25.73 13.94
CA VAL A 746 50.82 26.87 13.87
C VAL A 746 50.73 27.69 15.17
N SER A 747 49.52 28.01 15.61
CA SER A 747 49.27 28.70 16.87
C SER A 747 47.87 28.39 17.40
N THR A 748 47.70 28.42 18.72
CA THR A 748 46.40 28.29 19.40
C THR A 748 46.21 29.42 20.39
N VAL A 749 44.96 29.84 20.60
CA VAL A 749 44.61 30.86 21.60
C VAL A 749 44.21 30.15 22.91
N GLY A 750 45.08 30.20 23.93
CA GLY A 750 44.86 29.61 25.26
C GLY A 750 45.94 28.61 25.71
N ASP A 751 46.07 28.42 27.03
CA ASP A 751 47.12 27.64 27.70
C ASP A 751 46.98 26.13 27.40
N THR A 752 48.00 25.52 26.80
CA THR A 752 47.96 24.11 26.38
C THR A 752 48.46 23.18 27.49
N GLY A 753 47.54 22.67 28.31
CA GLY A 753 47.78 21.39 28.99
C GLY A 753 47.80 20.26 27.97
N THR A 754 48.98 19.82 27.52
CA THR A 754 49.32 18.53 26.85
C THR A 754 48.40 17.95 25.75
N SER A 755 47.39 18.67 25.24
CA SER A 755 46.30 18.14 24.40
C SER A 755 46.03 18.94 23.12
N GLY A 756 46.95 19.82 22.70
CA GLY A 756 46.90 20.49 21.40
C GLY A 756 47.33 19.56 20.24
N ILE A 757 46.70 19.69 19.07
CA ILE A 757 47.01 18.94 17.85
C ILE A 757 48.43 19.28 17.36
N GLN A 758 49.51 18.67 17.85
CA GLN A 758 50.85 19.04 17.35
C GLN A 758 51.02 18.69 15.87
N LYS A 759 50.60 17.49 15.48
CA LYS A 759 50.55 16.99 14.10
C LYS A 759 49.56 15.83 14.04
N LYS A 760 48.60 15.86 13.11
CA LYS A 760 47.61 14.77 12.96
C LYS A 760 47.37 14.47 11.48
N GLY A 761 47.52 13.20 11.09
CA GLY A 761 47.21 12.73 9.74
C GLY A 761 45.75 12.30 9.60
N SER A 762 45.23 12.26 8.38
CA SER A 762 43.89 11.75 8.04
C SER A 762 43.68 10.25 8.29
N GLY A 763 44.68 9.56 8.83
CA GLY A 763 44.73 8.10 8.95
C GLY A 763 45.33 7.45 7.70
N ASP A 764 44.91 6.22 7.42
CA ASP A 764 45.39 5.46 6.26
C ASP A 764 45.08 6.19 4.94
N TYR A 765 46.04 6.15 4.01
CA TYR A 765 45.84 6.67 2.66
C TYR A 765 44.83 5.79 1.91
N ARG A 766 43.84 6.40 1.28
CA ARG A 766 42.72 5.69 0.64
C ARG A 766 42.47 6.20 -0.77
N CYS A 767 42.01 5.32 -1.65
CA CYS A 767 41.81 5.65 -3.06
C CYS A 767 40.76 6.75 -3.25
N GLY A 768 41.19 7.89 -3.78
CA GLY A 768 40.33 9.00 -4.21
C GLY A 768 39.57 9.79 -3.12
N PHE A 769 39.46 9.29 -1.89
CA PHE A 769 38.76 9.98 -0.81
C PHE A 769 39.35 9.64 0.56
N CYS A 770 39.59 10.68 1.37
CA CYS A 770 39.81 10.54 2.80
C CYS A 770 39.20 11.71 3.58
N TYR A 771 38.99 11.54 4.88
CA TYR A 771 38.44 12.56 5.74
C TYR A 771 39.10 12.58 7.12
N MET A 772 38.91 13.67 7.85
CA MET A 772 39.24 13.78 9.27
C MET A 772 38.13 14.57 9.96
N GLU A 773 37.45 13.94 10.91
CA GLU A 773 36.44 14.58 11.77
C GLU A 773 37.00 14.72 13.19
N LEU A 774 36.88 15.92 13.75
CA LEU A 774 37.35 16.28 15.09
C LEU A 774 36.23 16.99 15.84
N ASP A 775 35.82 16.44 16.99
CA ASP A 775 34.72 16.99 17.80
C ASP A 775 35.06 18.35 18.42
N HIS A 776 36.34 18.58 18.72
CA HIS A 776 36.82 19.82 19.33
C HIS A 776 38.21 20.20 18.83
N VAL A 777 38.28 21.25 18.01
CA VAL A 777 39.52 21.90 17.57
C VAL A 777 39.63 23.25 18.26
N PRO A 778 40.74 23.58 18.95
CA PRO A 778 40.94 24.89 19.55
C PRO A 778 40.89 26.04 18.53
N ALA A 779 40.56 27.24 18.99
CA ALA A 779 40.74 28.45 18.19
C ALA A 779 42.23 28.66 17.88
N GLY A 780 42.56 28.96 16.63
CA GLY A 780 43.96 29.02 16.20
C GLY A 780 44.17 28.89 14.70
N ILE A 781 45.46 28.88 14.34
CA ILE A 781 45.95 28.79 12.96
C ILE A 781 46.54 27.40 12.74
N TYR A 782 46.16 26.77 11.64
CA TYR A 782 46.53 25.41 11.28
C TYR A 782 46.91 25.31 9.81
N ASN A 783 47.89 24.48 9.48
CA ASN A 783 48.27 24.16 8.11
C ASN A 783 47.76 22.76 7.74
N VAL A 784 47.28 22.60 6.51
CA VAL A 784 46.85 21.34 5.91
C VAL A 784 47.69 21.06 4.68
N ILE A 785 48.28 19.87 4.64
CA ILE A 785 49.14 19.41 3.56
C ILE A 785 48.45 18.22 2.87
N PRO A 786 47.69 18.44 1.78
CA PRO A 786 47.13 17.35 0.98
C PRO A 786 48.21 16.66 0.15
N THR A 787 48.19 15.33 0.14
CA THR A 787 49.24 14.51 -0.47
C THR A 787 48.67 13.26 -1.12
N THR A 788 49.40 12.73 -2.11
CA THR A 788 49.28 11.35 -2.57
C THR A 788 50.19 10.43 -1.77
N PHE A 789 49.96 9.11 -1.80
CA PHE A 789 50.82 8.16 -1.10
C PHE A 789 52.22 8.12 -1.71
N LEU A 790 52.31 8.02 -3.05
CA LEU A 790 53.57 8.03 -3.79
C LEU A 790 53.85 9.41 -4.40
N PRO A 791 55.12 9.82 -4.55
CA PRO A 791 55.50 11.01 -5.30
C PRO A 791 55.20 10.84 -6.81
N ASN A 792 55.23 11.95 -7.55
CA ASN A 792 54.98 12.03 -9.00
C ASN A 792 53.57 11.58 -9.45
N GLN A 793 52.62 11.48 -8.52
CA GLN A 793 51.21 11.25 -8.83
C GLN A 793 50.52 12.60 -9.03
N GLU A 794 50.30 12.96 -10.30
CA GLU A 794 49.74 14.25 -10.68
C GLU A 794 48.23 14.20 -10.90
N GLY A 795 47.52 15.22 -10.44
CA GLY A 795 46.09 15.34 -10.68
C GLY A 795 45.40 16.41 -9.84
N PRO A 796 44.17 16.78 -10.19
CA PRO A 796 43.37 17.72 -9.41
C PRO A 796 42.86 17.08 -8.12
N PHE A 797 42.60 17.91 -7.12
CA PHE A 797 41.89 17.53 -5.90
C PHE A 797 40.96 18.63 -5.38
N PHE A 798 39.97 18.22 -4.59
CA PHE A 798 39.11 19.10 -3.81
C PHE A 798 39.42 18.92 -2.34
N LEU A 799 39.63 20.04 -1.64
CA LEU A 799 39.80 20.07 -0.19
C LEU A 799 38.64 20.86 0.41
N ASP A 800 37.78 20.18 1.15
CA ASP A 800 36.58 20.73 1.74
C ASP A 800 36.73 20.83 3.26
N PHE A 801 36.45 22.02 3.79
CA PHE A 801 36.41 22.30 5.22
C PHE A 801 34.97 22.53 5.64
N PHE A 802 34.53 21.82 6.66
CA PHE A 802 33.22 21.95 7.27
C PHE A 802 33.41 22.26 8.76
N SER A 803 32.81 23.33 9.26
CA SER A 803 32.95 23.73 10.66
C SER A 803 31.68 24.38 11.20
N ALA A 804 31.52 24.36 12.52
CA ALA A 804 30.43 25.03 13.21
C ALA A 804 30.64 26.55 13.31
N THR A 805 31.87 27.03 13.13
CA THR A 805 32.28 28.43 13.29
C THR A 805 32.87 28.96 11.98
N PRO A 806 32.80 30.28 11.69
CA PRO A 806 33.46 30.82 10.51
C PRO A 806 34.94 30.42 10.45
N LEU A 807 35.40 30.06 9.26
CA LEU A 807 36.79 29.67 9.01
C LEU A 807 37.31 30.43 7.78
N ARG A 808 38.57 30.89 7.85
CA ARG A 808 39.26 31.50 6.70
C ARG A 808 40.32 30.54 6.21
N VAL A 809 40.43 30.35 4.90
CA VAL A 809 41.45 29.48 4.30
C VAL A 809 42.21 30.25 3.22
N SER A 810 43.53 30.11 3.22
CA SER A 810 44.44 30.64 2.21
C SER A 810 45.44 29.58 1.77
N GLN A 811 45.83 29.59 0.50
CA GLN A 811 46.94 28.78 0.02
C GLN A 811 48.26 29.47 0.36
N LEU A 812 49.17 28.76 1.03
CA LEU A 812 50.52 29.24 1.34
C LEU A 812 51.54 28.78 0.30
N GLN A 813 51.36 27.57 -0.25
CA GLN A 813 52.25 26.93 -1.20
C GLN A 813 51.47 26.15 -2.26
#